data_AF-A0A6I9NHA3-F1
#
_entry.id   AF-A0A6I9NHA3-F1
#
_cell.length_a   1.000
_cell.length_b   1.000
_cell.length_c   1.000
_cell.angle_alpha   90.00
_cell.angle_beta   90.00
_cell.angle_gamma   90.00
#
_symmetry.space_group_name_H-M   'P 1'
#
loop_
_entity.id
_entity.type
_entity.pdbx_description
1 polymer ?
#
loop_
_entity_poly.entity_id
_entity_poly.type
_entity_poly.pdbx_seq_one_letter_code
_entity_poly.pdbx_strand_id
1 'polypeptide(L)'
;MPVEPEETTSEDSQPGTLHPEQALPHIFKSIQNVLTLLPFKDLLTFKTWFYQWERDLTQKQAMEGDLLDFVDMILEKLGQDRSLSHTIQTLKSIGKTEEADTLRVTCKRALVRFQLQQELSRKHKYIHEGVVQAGKQNLFESIYVEPQISTCGYGGVDPSHEFRPHPPTHLRVPSPHTFVGLNDLLRLQKEDGQPARTVVTTGFAGMGMSVSKAKFCLNWAEMRANKDLQFVFKLSFRNFWTLRQNENHIAKTMSIMDVLEYYYPECKDMKYLEDEDCKFVVVMDSLDCYREPLDWLNAPVINDNVTKATPGVLVVNIVRGTVLRGACVWILGRRTAISQIPPQFIDVFTEIQGFSDTMKDEYLSKRYEDAALAAKIVAHYKLLPSLVILTRQPFVCWMVATMFKRSFKRRGYGENPPRLTPFYINVLVVQMNRRLEFYYGKAENELKWSPEDKHVATKIGKMAFKMLEKDISVFCEEDVKEYGVSFTEVTLLSGLCTELPSSDGKKFCFVHFSVQEFMAAVYVFTMFREESKNVLESMLLPRAKFFASKDHTRSVAGVVQSALTRTLSSPLGHYDMFLRFLCGLLAPDCHDNQLAGFLFRYHMPKVGGLDETQRLLQQAIKTAEVKNRDRVGNLKECLREMSQTDD
;
A
#
# COMPACT_ATOMS: atom_id res chain seq x y z
N MET A 1 -2.10 -24.38 -34.17
CA MET A 1 -1.03 -23.93 -33.27
C MET A 1 -1.19 -22.43 -33.11
N PRO A 2 -1.64 -21.93 -31.96
CA PRO A 2 -1.60 -20.49 -31.68
C PRO A 2 -0.19 -20.14 -31.21
N VAL A 3 0.38 -19.13 -31.84
CA VAL A 3 1.67 -18.53 -31.50
C VAL A 3 1.50 -17.81 -30.15
N GLU A 4 2.24 -18.26 -29.14
CA GLU A 4 2.39 -17.54 -27.87
C GLU A 4 3.05 -16.18 -28.13
N PRO A 5 2.55 -15.09 -27.54
CA PRO A 5 3.29 -13.84 -27.55
C PRO A 5 4.50 -14.00 -26.62
N GLU A 6 5.70 -13.85 -27.18
CA GLU A 6 6.95 -13.77 -26.41
C GLU A 6 6.85 -12.62 -25.39
N GLU A 7 6.79 -12.96 -24.11
CA GLU A 7 7.09 -12.02 -23.02
C GLU A 7 8.60 -11.75 -23.02
N THR A 8 9.05 -10.83 -23.88
CA THR A 8 10.36 -10.21 -23.72
C THR A 8 10.23 -9.05 -22.73
N THR A 9 10.30 -9.34 -21.43
CA THR A 9 10.68 -8.32 -20.44
C THR A 9 12.18 -8.05 -20.60
N SER A 10 12.54 -7.24 -21.61
CA SER A 10 13.92 -6.79 -21.75
C SER A 10 14.23 -5.78 -20.65
N GLU A 11 14.98 -6.21 -19.63
CA GLU A 11 15.67 -5.33 -18.68
C GLU A 11 16.61 -4.32 -19.38
N ASP A 12 16.92 -4.53 -20.66
CA ASP A 12 17.75 -3.66 -21.53
C ASP A 12 17.01 -2.48 -22.21
N SER A 13 15.72 -2.27 -21.94
CA SER A 13 14.91 -1.27 -22.66
C SER A 13 14.97 0.16 -22.10
N GLN A 14 15.56 0.40 -20.93
CA GLN A 14 15.62 1.75 -20.37
C GLN A 14 16.88 2.52 -20.79
N PRO A 15 16.77 3.58 -21.62
CA PRO A 15 17.90 4.44 -21.93
C PRO A 15 18.27 5.29 -20.71
N GLY A 16 19.57 5.43 -20.45
CA GLY A 16 20.09 6.35 -19.45
C GLY A 16 21.54 6.09 -19.10
N THR A 17 22.44 6.94 -19.59
CA THR A 17 23.82 7.00 -19.09
C THR A 17 23.86 7.87 -17.84
N LEU A 18 24.74 7.52 -16.90
CA LEU A 18 25.05 8.40 -15.78
C LEU A 18 25.47 9.79 -16.30
N HIS A 19 25.17 10.82 -15.52
CA HIS A 19 25.74 12.14 -15.75
C HIS A 19 27.27 12.04 -15.77
N PRO A 20 28.00 12.77 -16.64
CA PRO A 20 29.46 12.67 -16.74
C PRO A 20 30.19 12.77 -15.39
N GLU A 21 29.78 13.70 -14.52
CA GLU A 21 30.36 13.87 -13.16
C GLU A 21 30.03 12.75 -12.16
N GLN A 22 29.11 11.85 -12.51
CA GLN A 22 28.73 10.68 -11.72
C GLN A 22 29.21 9.38 -12.36
N ALA A 23 29.80 9.45 -13.55
CA ALA A 23 30.27 8.29 -14.30
C ALA A 23 31.71 7.93 -13.92
N LEU A 24 32.04 6.65 -14.13
CA LEU A 24 33.35 6.08 -13.82
C LEU A 24 34.54 6.89 -14.36
N PRO A 25 34.55 7.41 -15.61
CA PRO A 25 35.70 8.16 -16.13
C PRO A 25 36.03 9.44 -15.33
N HIS A 26 35.01 10.16 -14.86
CA HIS A 26 35.22 11.36 -14.05
C HIS A 26 35.78 11.03 -12.67
N ILE A 27 35.21 9.99 -12.04
CA ILE A 27 35.64 9.53 -10.71
C ILE A 27 37.07 9.00 -10.77
N PHE A 28 37.38 8.16 -11.77
CA PHE A 28 38.72 7.65 -12.04
C PHE A 28 39.73 8.79 -12.15
N LYS A 29 39.47 9.74 -13.06
CA LYS A 29 40.39 10.86 -13.32
C LYS A 29 40.54 11.76 -12.10
N SER A 30 39.48 11.98 -11.33
CA SER A 30 39.52 12.80 -10.12
C SER A 30 40.38 12.17 -9.03
N ILE A 31 40.21 10.86 -8.78
CA ILE A 31 41.05 10.12 -7.82
C ILE A 31 42.51 10.15 -8.29
N GLN A 32 42.76 9.80 -9.55
CA GLN A 32 44.10 9.75 -10.13
C GLN A 32 44.81 11.11 -9.99
N ASN A 33 44.16 12.20 -10.37
CA ASN A 33 44.75 13.54 -10.32
C ASN A 33 45.15 13.93 -8.90
N VAL A 34 44.28 13.69 -7.92
CA VAL A 34 44.55 14.03 -6.51
C VAL A 34 45.70 13.20 -5.95
N LEU A 35 45.73 11.90 -6.23
CA LEU A 35 46.80 11.02 -5.74
C LEU A 35 48.15 11.27 -6.43
N THR A 36 48.15 11.72 -7.69
CA THR A 36 49.38 12.08 -8.42
C THR A 36 50.12 13.26 -7.80
N LEU A 37 49.39 14.14 -7.10
CA LEU A 37 49.98 15.30 -6.41
C LEU A 37 50.68 14.93 -5.09
N LEU A 38 50.47 13.72 -4.59
CA LEU A 38 51.07 13.29 -3.33
C LEU A 38 52.57 12.97 -3.51
N PRO A 39 53.45 13.43 -2.59
CA PRO A 39 54.83 12.95 -2.52
C PRO A 39 54.87 11.43 -2.37
N PHE A 40 55.93 10.79 -2.91
CA PHE A 40 56.06 9.32 -2.89
C PHE A 40 55.84 8.69 -1.50
N LYS A 41 56.37 9.32 -0.44
CA LYS A 41 56.20 8.85 0.95
C LYS A 41 54.73 8.89 1.39
N ASP A 42 54.01 9.93 1.01
CA ASP A 42 52.60 10.11 1.37
C ASP A 42 51.72 9.17 0.55
N LEU A 43 52.05 8.92 -0.72
CA LEU A 43 51.37 7.94 -1.55
C LEU A 43 51.55 6.51 -1.04
N LEU A 44 52.76 6.14 -0.61
CA LEU A 44 53.01 4.83 0.01
C LEU A 44 52.23 4.69 1.33
N THR A 45 52.19 5.76 2.13
CA THR A 45 51.38 5.81 3.35
C THR A 45 49.90 5.65 3.01
N PHE A 46 49.40 6.39 2.02
CA PHE A 46 48.02 6.27 1.53
C PHE A 46 47.68 4.83 1.13
N LYS A 47 48.46 4.21 0.23
CA LYS A 47 48.26 2.82 -0.21
C LYS A 47 48.25 1.87 0.99
N THR A 48 49.12 2.09 1.98
CA THR A 48 49.21 1.29 3.20
C THR A 48 47.94 1.38 4.04
N TRP A 49 47.46 2.59 4.30
CA TRP A 49 46.25 2.80 5.08
C TRP A 49 45.00 2.31 4.35
N PHE A 50 44.94 2.50 3.03
CA PHE A 50 43.80 2.11 2.21
C PHE A 50 43.53 0.60 2.30
N TYR A 51 44.55 -0.25 2.08
CA TYR A 51 44.39 -1.71 2.14
C TYR A 51 44.16 -2.21 3.58
N GLN A 52 44.71 -1.54 4.59
CA GLN A 52 44.50 -1.95 5.98
C GLN A 52 43.05 -1.80 6.42
N TRP A 53 42.33 -0.84 5.83
CA TRP A 53 40.93 -0.62 6.13
C TRP A 53 39.98 -1.43 5.25
N GLU A 54 40.42 -1.83 4.06
CA GLU A 54 39.60 -2.55 3.09
C GLU A 54 39.93 -4.04 3.11
N ARG A 55 39.02 -4.85 3.64
CA ARG A 55 39.25 -6.30 3.87
C ARG A 55 39.39 -7.09 2.59
N ASP A 56 38.89 -6.56 1.48
CA ASP A 56 38.87 -7.22 0.17
C ASP A 56 40.17 -6.98 -0.63
N LEU A 57 41.13 -6.22 -0.10
CA LEU A 57 42.40 -5.90 -0.74
C LEU A 57 43.59 -6.55 -0.02
N THR A 58 44.49 -7.17 -0.78
CA THR A 58 45.75 -7.68 -0.24
C THR A 58 46.86 -6.63 -0.34
N GLN A 59 47.85 -6.74 0.55
CA GLN A 59 49.04 -5.87 0.50
C GLN A 59 49.73 -5.94 -0.87
N LYS A 60 49.82 -7.14 -1.47
CA LYS A 60 50.42 -7.34 -2.78
C LYS A 60 49.71 -6.51 -3.84
N GLN A 61 48.39 -6.59 -3.89
CA GLN A 61 47.54 -5.83 -4.82
C GLN A 61 47.65 -4.32 -4.63
N ALA A 62 47.72 -3.84 -3.38
CA ALA A 62 47.83 -2.42 -3.11
C ALA A 62 49.21 -1.83 -3.44
N MET A 63 50.27 -2.63 -3.29
CA MET A 63 51.67 -2.16 -3.37
C MET A 63 52.35 -2.45 -4.71
N GLU A 64 51.87 -3.43 -5.48
CA GLU A 64 52.36 -3.72 -6.82
C GLU A 64 51.68 -2.83 -7.87
N GLY A 65 52.38 -2.58 -8.99
CA GLY A 65 51.90 -1.72 -10.06
C GLY A 65 52.11 -0.23 -9.80
N ASP A 66 51.82 0.58 -10.81
CA ASP A 66 51.91 2.03 -10.71
C ASP A 66 50.65 2.64 -10.03
N LEU A 67 50.44 3.95 -10.16
CA LEU A 67 49.26 4.60 -9.61
C LEU A 67 47.99 4.27 -10.41
N LEU A 68 48.10 4.13 -11.73
CA LEU A 68 46.97 3.78 -12.60
C LEU A 68 46.47 2.38 -12.24
N ASP A 69 47.38 1.41 -12.15
CA ASP A 69 47.06 0.03 -11.78
C ASP A 69 46.31 -0.02 -10.44
N PHE A 70 46.76 0.78 -9.47
CA PHE A 70 46.12 0.87 -8.16
C PHE A 70 44.70 1.49 -8.25
N VAL A 71 44.52 2.58 -8.98
CA VAL A 71 43.22 3.25 -9.11
C VAL A 71 42.22 2.37 -9.86
N ASP A 72 42.64 1.72 -10.95
CA ASP A 72 41.82 0.76 -11.68
C ASP A 72 41.40 -0.41 -10.78
N MET A 73 42.36 -0.98 -10.05
CA MET A 73 42.10 -2.08 -9.12
C MET A 73 41.08 -1.71 -8.03
N ILE A 74 41.21 -0.55 -7.37
CA ILE A 74 40.24 -0.18 -6.32
C ILE A 74 38.85 0.05 -6.90
N LEU A 75 38.74 0.53 -8.15
CA LEU A 75 37.46 0.76 -8.82
C LEU A 75 36.81 -0.54 -9.27
N GLU A 76 37.59 -1.49 -9.77
CA GLU A 76 37.12 -2.83 -10.14
C GLU A 76 36.62 -3.59 -8.91
N LYS A 77 37.36 -3.54 -7.79
CA LYS A 77 37.04 -4.31 -6.57
C LYS A 77 35.91 -3.72 -5.76
N LEU A 78 35.89 -2.40 -5.58
CA LEU A 78 34.97 -1.74 -4.64
C LEU A 78 33.80 -1.04 -5.35
N GLY A 79 33.93 -0.80 -6.66
CA GLY A 79 33.02 0.05 -7.43
C GLY A 79 33.27 1.54 -7.18
N GLN A 80 32.92 2.37 -8.17
CA GLN A 80 33.23 3.80 -8.20
C GLN A 80 32.91 4.58 -6.92
N ASP A 81 31.77 4.31 -6.30
CA ASP A 81 31.29 5.11 -5.19
C ASP A 81 32.02 4.80 -3.88
N ARG A 82 32.28 3.50 -3.62
CA ARG A 82 33.05 3.09 -2.43
C ARG A 82 34.50 3.49 -2.57
N SER A 83 35.11 3.30 -3.75
CA SER A 83 36.50 3.71 -3.98
C SER A 83 36.68 5.21 -3.73
N LEU A 84 35.74 6.04 -4.19
CA LEU A 84 35.76 7.48 -3.95
C LEU A 84 35.61 7.83 -2.47
N SER A 85 34.60 7.26 -1.79
CA SER A 85 34.36 7.52 -0.37
C SER A 85 35.55 7.09 0.49
N HIS A 86 36.12 5.92 0.21
CA HIS A 86 37.26 5.37 0.94
C HIS A 86 38.52 6.20 0.69
N THR A 87 38.78 6.60 -0.55
CA THR A 87 39.91 7.50 -0.91
C THR A 87 39.85 8.79 -0.11
N ILE A 88 38.69 9.45 -0.04
CA ILE A 88 38.52 10.68 0.75
C ILE A 88 38.80 10.44 2.24
N GLN A 89 38.30 9.33 2.79
CA GLN A 89 38.50 9.00 4.20
C GLN A 89 39.97 8.68 4.51
N THR A 90 40.65 7.94 3.64
CA THR A 90 42.07 7.61 3.80
C THR A 90 42.93 8.87 3.73
N LEU A 91 42.68 9.77 2.77
CA LEU A 91 43.36 11.08 2.68
C LEU A 91 43.23 11.87 3.99
N LYS A 92 42.02 11.95 4.56
CA LYS A 92 41.81 12.63 5.85
C LYS A 92 42.61 12.01 6.99
N SER A 93 42.66 10.68 7.07
CA SER A 93 43.39 10.02 8.16
C SER A 93 44.90 10.10 8.07
N ILE A 94 45.46 10.27 6.86
CA ILE A 94 46.89 10.55 6.69
C ILE A 94 47.22 12.05 6.78
N GLY A 95 46.25 12.90 7.15
CA GLY A 95 46.42 14.35 7.33
C GLY A 95 46.38 15.17 6.03
N LYS A 96 45.95 14.58 4.91
CA LYS A 96 45.83 15.21 3.59
C LYS A 96 44.43 15.78 3.37
N THR A 97 44.06 16.72 4.24
CA THR A 97 42.70 17.28 4.28
C THR A 97 42.38 18.14 3.06
N GLU A 98 43.34 18.89 2.54
CA GLU A 98 43.14 19.74 1.35
C GLU A 98 42.87 18.91 0.10
N GLU A 99 43.62 17.83 -0.09
CA GLU A 99 43.42 16.86 -1.17
C GLU A 99 42.07 16.15 -1.03
N ALA A 100 41.71 15.77 0.19
CA ALA A 100 40.41 15.16 0.48
C ALA A 100 39.25 16.11 0.17
N ASP A 101 39.36 17.38 0.55
CA ASP A 101 38.32 18.39 0.29
C ASP A 101 38.25 18.76 -1.19
N THR A 102 39.38 18.81 -1.89
CA THR A 102 39.44 18.99 -3.35
C THR A 102 38.69 17.86 -4.05
N LEU A 103 38.96 16.60 -3.66
CA LEU A 103 38.26 15.44 -4.22
C LEU A 103 36.76 15.46 -3.88
N ARG A 104 36.41 15.85 -2.64
CA ARG A 104 35.02 15.98 -2.18
C ARG A 104 34.24 17.02 -2.97
N VAL A 105 34.83 18.17 -3.26
CA VAL A 105 34.20 19.24 -4.06
C VAL A 105 34.07 18.80 -5.51
N THR A 106 35.13 18.24 -6.09
CA THR A 106 35.17 17.82 -7.51
C THR A 106 34.19 16.68 -7.81
N CYS A 107 33.99 15.76 -6.87
CA CYS A 107 33.07 14.62 -7.02
C CYS A 107 31.78 14.77 -6.20
N LYS A 108 31.36 16.00 -5.88
CA LYS A 108 30.20 16.24 -5.00
C LYS A 108 28.92 15.60 -5.53
N ARG A 109 28.65 15.69 -6.84
CA ARG A 109 27.45 15.08 -7.47
C ARG A 109 27.44 13.55 -7.30
N ALA A 110 28.60 12.89 -7.44
CA ALA A 110 28.73 11.44 -7.24
C ALA A 110 28.54 11.05 -5.76
N LEU A 111 29.14 11.80 -4.84
CA LEU A 111 29.03 11.54 -3.40
C LEU A 111 27.59 11.68 -2.89
N VAL A 112 26.87 12.73 -3.28
CA VAL A 112 25.47 12.91 -2.88
C VAL A 112 24.61 11.78 -3.42
N ARG A 113 24.79 11.39 -4.69
CA ARG A 113 24.09 10.24 -5.27
C ARG A 113 24.33 8.99 -4.45
N PHE A 114 25.60 8.64 -4.21
CA PHE A 114 25.95 7.44 -3.47
C PHE A 114 25.30 7.38 -2.08
N GLN A 115 25.27 8.51 -1.37
CA GLN A 115 24.67 8.59 -0.04
C GLN A 115 23.15 8.39 -0.10
N LEU A 116 22.47 9.02 -1.06
CA LEU A 116 21.05 8.78 -1.30
C LEU A 116 20.77 7.31 -1.67
N GLN A 117 21.60 6.69 -2.50
CA GLN A 117 21.46 5.28 -2.86
C GLN A 117 21.63 4.37 -1.64
N GLN A 118 22.62 4.62 -0.79
CA GLN A 118 22.81 3.88 0.47
C GLN A 118 21.62 4.05 1.41
N GLU A 119 21.13 5.27 1.58
CA GLU A 119 19.95 5.54 2.40
C GLU A 119 18.72 4.76 1.93
N LEU A 120 18.42 4.85 0.63
CA LEU A 120 17.26 4.20 0.03
C LEU A 120 17.40 2.68 0.05
N SER A 121 18.59 2.15 -0.22
CA SER A 121 18.88 0.73 -0.11
C SER A 121 18.68 0.25 1.33
N ARG A 122 19.23 0.95 2.31
CA ARG A 122 19.08 0.58 3.74
C ARG A 122 17.60 0.61 4.17
N LYS A 123 16.82 1.58 3.68
CA LYS A 123 15.40 1.74 4.02
C LYS A 123 14.48 0.72 3.34
N HIS A 124 14.81 0.25 2.13
CA HIS A 124 13.87 -0.54 1.30
C HIS A 124 14.34 -1.94 0.93
N LYS A 125 15.60 -2.32 1.20
CA LYS A 125 16.12 -3.68 0.93
C LYS A 125 15.35 -4.79 1.65
N TYR A 126 14.81 -4.46 2.82
CA TYR A 126 13.97 -5.35 3.61
C TYR A 126 12.56 -4.80 3.70
N ILE A 127 11.60 -5.72 3.73
CA ILE A 127 10.19 -5.39 3.93
C ILE A 127 9.70 -5.96 5.27
N HIS A 128 8.97 -5.12 5.98
CA HIS A 128 8.34 -5.46 7.25
C HIS A 128 6.83 -5.55 7.02
N GLU A 129 6.27 -6.75 7.16
CA GLU A 129 4.85 -6.99 6.99
C GLU A 129 4.23 -7.51 8.30
N GLY A 130 3.16 -6.85 8.76
CA GLY A 130 2.55 -7.14 10.06
C GLY A 130 3.48 -6.77 11.22
N VAL A 131 3.42 -7.56 12.29
CA VAL A 131 4.19 -7.33 13.51
C VAL A 131 5.67 -7.65 13.29
N VAL A 132 6.54 -6.66 13.50
CA VAL A 132 7.99 -6.80 13.35
C VAL A 132 8.53 -7.76 14.42
N GLN A 133 9.06 -8.91 13.99
CA GLN A 133 9.71 -9.86 14.88
C GLN A 133 11.23 -9.68 14.80
N ALA A 134 11.88 -9.52 15.95
CA ALA A 134 13.33 -9.43 16.02
C ALA A 134 13.99 -10.64 15.33
N GLY A 135 14.96 -10.40 14.44
CA GLY A 135 15.67 -11.44 13.70
C GLY A 135 14.97 -11.99 12.45
N LYS A 136 13.74 -11.57 12.12
CA LYS A 136 13.07 -11.92 10.86
C LYS A 136 13.07 -10.73 9.90
N GLN A 137 13.86 -10.82 8.85
CA GLN A 137 13.89 -9.84 7.76
C GLN A 137 13.57 -10.57 6.45
N ASN A 138 12.49 -10.15 5.78
CA ASN A 138 12.21 -10.63 4.43
C ASN A 138 12.93 -9.70 3.46
N LEU A 139 13.72 -10.27 2.54
CA LEU A 139 14.25 -9.52 1.42
C LEU A 139 13.09 -9.01 0.57
N PHE A 140 13.15 -7.75 0.16
CA PHE A 140 12.09 -7.14 -0.62
C PHE A 140 11.83 -7.93 -1.92
N GLU A 141 12.90 -8.34 -2.60
CA GLU A 141 12.84 -9.08 -3.87
C GLU A 141 12.24 -10.48 -3.76
N SER A 142 12.36 -11.14 -2.60
CA SER A 142 11.83 -12.49 -2.45
C SER A 142 10.30 -12.53 -2.39
N ILE A 143 9.64 -11.37 -2.23
CA ILE A 143 8.18 -11.31 -2.12
C ILE A 143 7.52 -10.34 -3.10
N TYR A 144 8.28 -9.41 -3.69
CA TYR A 144 7.72 -8.35 -4.50
C TYR A 144 7.17 -8.86 -5.83
N VAL A 145 5.88 -8.67 -6.07
CA VAL A 145 5.26 -8.79 -7.40
C VAL A 145 4.80 -7.40 -7.80
N GLU A 146 5.12 -6.99 -9.03
CA GLU A 146 4.72 -5.68 -9.53
C GLU A 146 3.21 -5.66 -9.80
N PRO A 147 2.44 -4.80 -9.10
CA PRO A 147 1.01 -4.68 -9.39
C PRO A 147 0.79 -3.98 -10.72
N GLN A 148 -0.33 -4.27 -11.38
CA GLN A 148 -0.73 -3.55 -12.58
C GLN A 148 -0.93 -2.06 -12.25
N ILE A 149 -0.31 -1.17 -13.01
CA ILE A 149 -0.50 0.28 -12.89
C ILE A 149 -1.09 0.79 -14.20
N SER A 150 -2.20 1.52 -14.13
CA SER A 150 -2.93 2.03 -15.29
C SER A 150 -2.81 3.54 -15.39
N THR A 151 -2.72 4.08 -16.60
CA THR A 151 -2.86 5.53 -16.87
C THR A 151 -4.31 6.01 -16.82
N CYS A 152 -5.28 5.09 -16.78
CA CYS A 152 -6.67 5.39 -16.47
C CYS A 152 -6.92 5.27 -14.97
N GLY A 153 -7.47 6.32 -14.36
CA GLY A 153 -7.93 6.30 -12.98
C GLY A 153 -9.43 6.12 -12.89
N TYR A 154 -9.91 4.90 -12.69
CA TYR A 154 -11.34 4.55 -12.59
C TYR A 154 -11.79 4.16 -11.16
N GLY A 155 -10.89 4.22 -10.19
CA GLY A 155 -11.12 3.88 -8.78
C GLY A 155 -10.47 2.57 -8.33
N GLY A 156 -9.93 1.77 -9.25
CA GLY A 156 -9.21 0.52 -8.98
C GLY A 156 -10.05 -0.63 -8.41
N VAL A 157 -11.37 -0.46 -8.28
CA VAL A 157 -12.27 -1.44 -7.66
C VAL A 157 -12.68 -2.50 -8.67
N ASP A 158 -12.53 -3.77 -8.28
CA ASP A 158 -12.94 -4.92 -9.08
C ASP A 158 -14.49 -5.05 -9.09
N PRO A 159 -15.15 -5.02 -10.26
CA PRO A 159 -16.59 -5.20 -10.35
C PRO A 159 -17.03 -6.66 -10.14
N SER A 160 -16.11 -7.63 -10.19
CA SER A 160 -16.43 -9.06 -10.14
C SER A 160 -17.05 -9.46 -8.80
N HIS A 161 -18.00 -10.39 -8.83
CA HIS A 161 -18.68 -10.89 -7.64
C HIS A 161 -19.09 -12.36 -7.80
N GLU A 162 -19.07 -13.14 -6.71
CA GLU A 162 -19.33 -14.59 -6.76
C GLU A 162 -20.73 -14.93 -7.30
N PHE A 163 -21.74 -14.12 -6.95
CA PHE A 163 -23.14 -14.39 -7.32
C PHE A 163 -23.70 -13.45 -8.38
N ARG A 164 -22.98 -12.36 -8.70
CA ARG A 164 -23.48 -11.34 -9.61
C ARG A 164 -22.54 -11.22 -10.80
N PRO A 165 -23.06 -11.21 -12.04
CA PRO A 165 -22.22 -10.94 -13.20
C PRO A 165 -21.76 -9.48 -13.25
N HIS A 166 -22.53 -8.56 -12.64
CA HIS A 166 -22.24 -7.13 -12.59
C HIS A 166 -22.58 -6.56 -11.21
N PRO A 167 -21.83 -5.56 -10.72
CA PRO A 167 -22.16 -4.85 -9.48
C PRO A 167 -23.47 -4.06 -9.63
N PRO A 168 -24.14 -3.69 -8.51
CA PRO A 168 -25.37 -2.90 -8.56
C PRO A 168 -25.22 -1.57 -9.31
N THR A 169 -24.05 -0.95 -9.20
CA THR A 169 -23.69 0.25 -9.98
C THR A 169 -22.48 -0.06 -10.87
N HIS A 170 -22.57 0.30 -12.15
CA HIS A 170 -21.51 0.05 -13.13
C HIS A 170 -20.19 0.72 -12.75
N LEU A 171 -19.13 -0.07 -12.64
CA LEU A 171 -17.76 0.39 -12.41
C LEU A 171 -16.94 0.21 -13.70
N ARG A 172 -16.12 1.20 -14.03
CA ARG A 172 -15.23 1.13 -15.20
C ARG A 172 -13.97 0.35 -14.84
N VAL A 173 -13.47 -0.43 -15.79
CA VAL A 173 -12.22 -1.19 -15.67
C VAL A 173 -11.25 -0.73 -16.76
N PRO A 174 -9.96 -0.52 -16.45
CA PRO A 174 -8.97 -0.18 -17.46
C PRO A 174 -8.79 -1.27 -18.52
N SER A 175 -8.41 -0.87 -19.72
CA SER A 175 -8.07 -1.81 -20.78
C SER A 175 -6.60 -2.25 -20.66
N PRO A 176 -6.21 -3.46 -21.09
CA PRO A 176 -4.82 -3.93 -20.97
C PRO A 176 -3.77 -3.00 -21.59
N HIS A 177 -4.12 -2.25 -22.65
CA HIS A 177 -3.20 -1.31 -23.31
C HIS A 177 -2.92 -0.04 -22.51
N THR A 178 -3.66 0.22 -21.43
CA THR A 178 -3.44 1.40 -20.57
C THR A 178 -2.49 1.10 -19.42
N PHE A 179 -1.99 -0.14 -19.30
CA PHE A 179 -1.02 -0.51 -18.27
C PHE A 179 0.39 -0.03 -18.61
N VAL A 180 1.11 0.39 -17.58
CA VAL A 180 2.47 0.92 -17.65
C VAL A 180 3.30 0.33 -16.52
N GLY A 181 4.59 0.08 -16.80
CA GLY A 181 5.54 -0.39 -15.79
C GLY A 181 5.88 0.68 -14.75
N LEU A 182 6.16 0.26 -13.53
CA LEU A 182 6.52 1.13 -12.41
C LEU A 182 7.72 2.02 -12.73
N ASN A 183 8.74 1.46 -13.37
CA ASN A 183 9.95 2.21 -13.69
C ASN A 183 9.76 3.19 -14.87
N ASP A 184 8.64 3.12 -15.59
CA ASP A 184 8.35 3.97 -16.76
C ASP A 184 7.40 5.13 -16.43
N LEU A 185 6.88 5.19 -15.20
CA LEU A 185 5.95 6.24 -14.76
C LEU A 185 6.47 7.66 -15.00
N LEU A 186 7.78 7.88 -14.81
CA LEU A 186 8.40 9.20 -14.97
C LEU A 186 8.79 9.53 -16.42
N ARG A 187 8.58 8.59 -17.35
CA ARG A 187 8.78 8.78 -18.79
C ARG A 187 7.48 9.04 -19.54
N LEU A 188 6.35 9.04 -18.82
CA LEU A 188 5.05 9.36 -19.38
C LEU A 188 5.04 10.81 -19.91
N GLN A 189 4.24 11.02 -20.95
CA GLN A 189 4.10 12.30 -21.62
C GLN A 189 2.71 12.88 -21.35
N LYS A 190 2.62 14.20 -21.45
CA LYS A 190 1.37 14.95 -21.49
C LYS A 190 0.63 14.65 -22.79
N GLU A 191 -0.62 15.10 -22.87
CA GLU A 191 -1.44 14.98 -24.09
C GLU A 191 -0.83 15.68 -25.31
N ASP A 192 -0.02 16.73 -25.09
CA ASP A 192 0.69 17.47 -26.15
C ASP A 192 2.04 16.85 -26.55
N GLY A 193 2.41 15.71 -25.96
CA GLY A 193 3.66 14.99 -26.22
C GLY A 193 4.87 15.49 -25.43
N GLN A 194 4.74 16.55 -24.61
CA GLN A 194 5.84 17.00 -23.74
C GLN A 194 6.06 16.00 -22.59
N PRO A 195 7.29 15.87 -22.07
CA PRO A 195 7.54 15.06 -20.86
C PRO A 195 6.70 15.53 -19.68
N ALA A 196 6.12 14.58 -18.94
CA ALA A 196 5.38 14.89 -17.72
C ALA A 196 6.33 15.33 -16.60
N ARG A 197 6.04 16.47 -16.00
CA ARG A 197 6.74 16.92 -14.79
C ARG A 197 6.09 16.29 -13.56
N THR A 198 4.77 16.41 -13.43
CA THR A 198 4.03 15.94 -12.24
C THR A 198 3.22 14.70 -12.56
N VAL A 199 3.66 13.55 -12.06
CA VAL A 199 2.96 12.27 -12.18
C VAL A 199 2.29 11.95 -10.84
N VAL A 200 0.99 11.70 -10.88
CA VAL A 200 0.21 11.31 -9.70
C VAL A 200 -0.15 9.83 -9.81
N THR A 201 0.11 9.05 -8.77
CA THR A 201 -0.33 7.66 -8.66
C THR A 201 -1.29 7.50 -7.50
N THR A 202 -2.49 6.99 -7.80
CA THR A 202 -3.51 6.70 -6.78
C THR A 202 -3.74 5.22 -6.56
N GLY A 203 -4.31 4.90 -5.41
CA GLY A 203 -4.75 3.56 -5.05
C GLY A 203 -5.47 3.61 -3.71
N PHE A 204 -6.44 2.72 -3.51
CA PHE A 204 -7.07 2.61 -2.19
C PHE A 204 -6.20 1.80 -1.22
N ALA A 205 -6.59 1.77 0.05
CA ALA A 205 -5.82 1.15 1.11
C ALA A 205 -5.54 -0.34 0.82
N GLY A 206 -4.27 -0.73 0.84
CA GLY A 206 -3.87 -2.13 0.61
C GLY A 206 -3.50 -2.47 -0.84
N MET A 207 -3.59 -1.53 -1.78
CA MET A 207 -3.23 -1.76 -3.19
C MET A 207 -1.72 -1.81 -3.48
N GLY A 208 -0.87 -1.56 -2.49
CA GLY A 208 0.59 -1.67 -2.66
C GLY A 208 1.30 -0.37 -3.05
N MET A 209 0.72 0.81 -2.81
CA MET A 209 1.38 2.10 -3.05
C MET A 209 2.74 2.21 -2.36
N SER A 210 2.79 1.91 -1.05
CA SER A 210 4.04 1.97 -0.28
C SER A 210 5.12 1.00 -0.79
N VAL A 211 4.70 -0.17 -1.26
CA VAL A 211 5.56 -1.22 -1.80
C VAL A 211 6.09 -0.81 -3.17
N SER A 212 5.23 -0.28 -4.04
CA SER A 212 5.62 0.20 -5.38
C SER A 212 6.63 1.35 -5.29
N LYS A 213 6.39 2.32 -4.39
CA LYS A 213 7.36 3.37 -4.09
C LYS A 213 8.72 2.82 -3.62
N ALA A 214 8.69 1.85 -2.70
CA ALA A 214 9.91 1.22 -2.19
C ALA A 214 10.69 0.52 -3.30
N LYS A 215 10.00 -0.21 -4.19
CA LYS A 215 10.63 -0.86 -5.35
C LYS A 215 11.26 0.13 -6.31
N PHE A 216 10.56 1.22 -6.66
CA PHE A 216 11.11 2.26 -7.53
C PHE A 216 12.42 2.83 -6.95
N CYS A 217 12.40 3.19 -5.66
CA CYS A 217 13.58 3.70 -4.96
C CYS A 217 14.72 2.68 -4.91
N LEU A 218 14.40 1.40 -4.68
CA LEU A 218 15.40 0.33 -4.63
C LEU A 218 16.02 0.07 -6.02
N ASN A 219 15.20 0.02 -7.08
CA ASN A 219 15.69 -0.15 -8.45
C ASN A 219 16.63 0.98 -8.88
N TRP A 220 16.34 2.23 -8.50
CA TRP A 220 17.26 3.35 -8.74
C TRP A 220 18.54 3.23 -7.89
N ALA A 221 18.39 2.87 -6.61
CA ALA A 221 19.51 2.75 -5.69
C ALA A 221 20.51 1.65 -6.09
N GLU A 222 19.99 0.53 -6.59
CA GLU A 222 20.76 -0.62 -7.08
C GLU A 222 21.13 -0.50 -8.56
N MET A 223 20.92 0.66 -9.18
CA MET A 223 21.26 0.92 -10.59
C MET A 223 20.58 -0.04 -11.58
N ARG A 224 19.40 -0.57 -11.26
CA ARG A 224 18.62 -1.44 -12.17
C ARG A 224 17.74 -0.66 -13.14
N ALA A 225 17.25 0.51 -12.72
CA ALA A 225 16.36 1.34 -13.53
C ALA A 225 16.62 2.83 -13.30
N ASN A 226 16.19 3.69 -14.24
CA ASN A 226 16.25 5.16 -14.11
C ASN A 226 17.66 5.71 -13.82
N LYS A 227 18.68 5.14 -14.48
CA LYS A 227 20.09 5.52 -14.31
C LYS A 227 20.38 6.98 -14.73
N ASP A 228 19.54 7.53 -15.59
CA ASP A 228 19.60 8.92 -16.06
C ASP A 228 19.20 9.95 -14.99
N LEU A 229 18.43 9.55 -13.97
CA LEU A 229 18.11 10.42 -12.85
C LEU A 229 19.32 10.55 -11.95
N GLN A 230 19.87 11.76 -11.81
CA GLN A 230 21.03 12.05 -10.97
C GLN A 230 20.71 11.86 -9.48
N PHE A 231 19.49 12.20 -9.04
CA PHE A 231 19.04 12.12 -7.64
C PHE A 231 17.57 11.66 -7.49
N VAL A 232 17.29 10.94 -6.41
CA VAL A 232 15.93 10.60 -5.95
C VAL A 232 15.76 11.11 -4.53
N PHE A 233 14.93 12.14 -4.35
CA PHE A 233 14.61 12.69 -3.04
C PHE A 233 13.24 12.20 -2.58
N LYS A 234 13.14 11.67 -1.36
CA LYS A 234 11.86 11.42 -0.71
C LYS A 234 11.53 12.59 0.21
N LEU A 235 10.51 13.37 -0.14
CA LEU A 235 9.99 14.50 0.63
C LEU A 235 8.48 14.33 0.80
N SER A 236 8.08 13.48 1.76
CA SER A 236 6.67 13.15 1.97
C SER A 236 5.89 14.35 2.52
N PHE A 237 4.58 14.38 2.30
CA PHE A 237 3.73 15.38 2.94
C PHE A 237 3.77 15.27 4.47
N ARG A 238 3.99 14.07 5.01
CA ARG A 238 4.26 13.86 6.45
C ARG A 238 5.55 14.54 6.91
N ASN A 239 6.60 14.59 6.09
CA ASN A 239 7.83 15.32 6.40
C ASN A 239 7.54 16.82 6.58
N PHE A 240 6.83 17.43 5.63
CA PHE A 240 6.44 18.84 5.72
C PHE A 240 5.51 19.11 6.91
N TRP A 241 4.58 18.20 7.21
CA TRP A 241 3.73 18.28 8.40
C TRP A 241 4.56 18.23 9.69
N THR A 242 5.53 17.32 9.79
CA THR A 242 6.43 17.23 10.95
C THR A 242 7.26 18.50 11.14
N LEU A 243 7.80 19.07 10.05
CA LEU A 243 8.52 20.34 10.12
C LEU A 243 7.62 21.45 10.64
N ARG A 244 6.39 21.55 10.12
CA ARG A 244 5.43 22.57 10.54
C ARG A 244 5.08 22.50 12.04
N GLN A 245 5.04 21.30 12.62
CA GLN A 245 4.70 21.09 14.03
C GLN A 245 5.87 21.32 14.99
N ASN A 246 7.10 21.45 14.51
CA ASN A 246 8.27 21.55 15.38
C ASN A 246 8.32 22.93 16.05
N GLU A 247 8.32 22.97 17.39
CA GLU A 247 8.24 24.20 18.20
C GLU A 247 9.55 25.01 18.22
N ASN A 248 10.67 24.41 17.83
CA ASN A 248 11.93 25.14 17.70
C ASN A 248 11.82 26.20 16.59
N HIS A 249 12.10 27.47 16.91
CA HIS A 249 11.95 28.66 16.05
C HIS A 249 12.54 28.59 14.62
N ILE A 250 13.36 27.58 14.32
CA ILE A 250 13.92 27.27 12.99
C ILE A 250 12.81 26.85 11.99
N ALA A 251 11.66 26.35 12.47
CA ALA A 251 10.65 25.72 11.62
C ALA A 251 9.45 26.60 11.21
N LYS A 252 9.44 27.91 11.53
CA LYS A 252 8.37 28.81 11.03
C LYS A 252 8.47 29.04 9.53
N THR A 253 9.68 29.26 9.02
CA THR A 253 9.94 29.40 7.59
C THR A 253 11.30 28.79 7.24
N MET A 254 11.34 27.99 6.18
CA MET A 254 12.55 27.33 5.65
C MET A 254 12.52 27.45 4.13
N SER A 255 13.69 27.42 3.49
CA SER A 255 13.78 27.23 2.05
C SER A 255 13.69 25.76 1.68
N ILE A 256 13.48 25.42 0.40
CA ILE A 256 13.49 24.01 0.01
C ILE A 256 14.89 23.40 0.14
N MET A 257 15.96 24.20 -0.03
CA MET A 257 17.32 23.76 0.24
C MET A 257 17.54 23.46 1.73
N ASP A 258 17.00 24.29 2.63
CA ASP A 258 17.07 24.02 4.08
C ASP A 258 16.34 22.72 4.43
N VAL A 259 15.21 22.44 3.77
CA VAL A 259 14.46 21.18 3.94
C VAL A 259 15.26 19.98 3.42
N LEU A 260 15.90 20.11 2.26
CA LEU A 260 16.76 19.07 1.71
C LEU A 260 17.98 18.82 2.61
N GLU A 261 18.67 19.85 3.09
CA GLU A 261 19.80 19.72 4.03
C GLU A 261 19.37 19.09 5.36
N TYR A 262 18.16 19.39 5.85
CA TYR A 262 17.64 18.80 7.08
C TYR A 262 17.44 17.28 6.96
N TYR A 263 16.90 16.80 5.83
CA TYR A 263 16.66 15.36 5.61
C TYR A 263 17.84 14.62 5.00
N TYR A 264 18.71 15.33 4.27
CA TYR A 264 19.86 14.82 3.54
C TYR A 264 21.03 15.81 3.73
N PRO A 265 21.76 15.74 4.86
CA PRO A 265 22.85 16.67 5.18
C PRO A 265 23.93 16.80 4.10
N GLU A 266 24.09 15.78 3.26
CA GLU A 266 25.01 15.74 2.12
C GLU A 266 24.63 16.74 1.02
N CYS A 267 23.36 17.17 0.97
CA CYS A 267 22.87 18.19 0.05
C CYS A 267 23.26 19.61 0.46
N LYS A 268 23.96 19.80 1.57
CA LYS A 268 24.48 21.10 1.99
C LYS A 268 25.31 21.75 0.88
N ASP A 269 25.06 23.03 0.60
CA ASP A 269 25.72 23.83 -0.44
C ASP A 269 25.60 23.26 -1.87
N MET A 270 24.56 22.47 -2.14
CA MET A 270 24.26 21.92 -3.46
C MET A 270 23.62 22.99 -4.34
N LYS A 271 24.26 23.33 -5.46
CA LYS A 271 23.80 24.40 -6.36
C LYS A 271 23.21 23.89 -7.68
N TYR A 272 23.45 22.62 -8.00
CA TYR A 272 23.13 22.05 -9.30
C TYR A 272 21.66 21.65 -9.49
N LEU A 273 20.78 21.81 -8.50
CA LEU A 273 19.34 21.55 -8.68
C LEU A 273 18.62 22.58 -9.54
N GLU A 274 19.27 23.72 -9.80
CA GLU A 274 18.79 24.76 -10.72
C GLU A 274 19.38 24.60 -12.13
N ASP A 275 20.35 23.69 -12.33
CA ASP A 275 20.97 23.43 -13.63
C ASP A 275 19.97 22.71 -14.54
N GLU A 276 19.87 23.13 -15.81
CA GLU A 276 18.94 22.55 -16.79
C GLU A 276 19.23 21.06 -17.09
N ASP A 277 20.49 20.63 -16.93
CA ASP A 277 20.93 19.25 -17.16
C ASP A 277 20.70 18.33 -15.95
N CYS A 278 20.27 18.89 -14.81
CA CYS A 278 20.05 18.16 -13.57
C CYS A 278 18.68 17.49 -13.55
N LYS A 279 18.65 16.22 -13.96
CA LYS A 279 17.45 15.38 -13.86
C LYS A 279 17.36 14.72 -12.50
N PHE A 280 16.29 14.98 -11.77
CA PHE A 280 16.03 14.34 -10.48
C PHE A 280 14.54 14.18 -10.24
N VAL A 281 14.19 13.30 -9.30
CA VAL A 281 12.79 13.10 -8.88
C VAL A 281 12.59 13.45 -7.42
N VAL A 282 11.45 14.08 -7.14
CA VAL A 282 10.92 14.29 -5.80
C VAL A 282 9.71 13.40 -5.60
N VAL A 283 9.85 12.40 -4.73
CA VAL A 283 8.79 11.47 -4.37
C VAL A 283 8.04 12.01 -3.16
N MET A 284 6.77 12.35 -3.35
CA MET A 284 5.88 12.91 -2.33
C MET A 284 4.71 11.96 -2.04
N ASP A 285 4.72 11.30 -0.89
CA ASP A 285 3.64 10.41 -0.46
C ASP A 285 2.92 10.88 0.81
N SER A 286 1.82 10.21 1.13
CA SER A 286 1.06 10.42 2.38
C SER A 286 0.44 11.82 2.51
N LEU A 287 -0.17 12.37 1.44
CA LEU A 287 -0.89 13.65 1.50
C LEU A 287 -1.98 13.66 2.58
N ASP A 288 -2.58 12.52 2.86
CA ASP A 288 -3.52 12.28 3.96
C ASP A 288 -2.93 12.49 5.36
N CYS A 289 -1.61 12.58 5.50
CA CYS A 289 -0.95 12.95 6.76
C CYS A 289 -0.73 14.46 6.92
N TYR A 290 -0.95 15.27 5.87
CA TYR A 290 -0.89 16.72 5.98
C TYR A 290 -2.26 17.24 6.44
N ARG A 291 -2.39 17.47 7.74
CA ARG A 291 -3.69 17.57 8.43
C ARG A 291 -4.44 18.89 8.21
N GLU A 292 -3.86 19.83 7.47
CA GLU A 292 -4.50 21.11 7.16
C GLU A 292 -4.64 21.32 5.65
N PRO A 293 -5.69 22.03 5.20
CA PRO A 293 -5.83 22.39 3.80
C PRO A 293 -4.63 23.20 3.30
N LEU A 294 -4.12 22.83 2.12
CA LEU A 294 -3.11 23.61 1.40
C LEU A 294 -3.80 24.74 0.63
N ASP A 295 -3.30 25.97 0.76
CA ASP A 295 -3.84 27.11 0.02
C ASP A 295 -3.29 27.17 -1.40
N TRP A 296 -3.96 26.48 -2.32
CA TRP A 296 -3.57 26.42 -3.73
C TRP A 296 -3.81 27.71 -4.50
N LEU A 297 -4.61 28.63 -3.98
CA LEU A 297 -5.01 29.87 -4.66
C LEU A 297 -4.11 31.04 -4.26
N ASN A 298 -3.97 31.29 -2.95
CA ASN A 298 -3.33 32.51 -2.45
C ASN A 298 -1.90 32.29 -1.93
N ALA A 299 -1.38 31.05 -1.92
CA ALA A 299 0.00 30.82 -1.50
C ALA A 299 0.98 31.66 -2.36
N PRO A 300 1.91 32.42 -1.73
CA PRO A 300 2.91 33.20 -2.45
C PRO A 300 3.71 32.34 -3.42
N VAL A 301 3.97 32.88 -4.62
CA VAL A 301 4.80 32.22 -5.62
C VAL A 301 6.27 32.41 -5.27
N ILE A 302 7.01 31.31 -5.19
CA ILE A 302 8.45 31.27 -4.95
C ILE A 302 9.11 30.72 -6.20
N ASN A 303 10.21 31.34 -6.62
CA ASN A 303 10.82 31.15 -7.93
C ASN A 303 12.29 30.68 -7.89
N ASP A 304 12.79 30.39 -6.71
CA ASP A 304 14.16 29.96 -6.43
C ASP A 304 14.15 28.94 -5.28
N ASN A 305 15.25 28.21 -5.09
CA ASN A 305 15.30 27.17 -4.07
C ASN A 305 15.70 27.66 -2.66
N VAL A 306 16.05 28.93 -2.48
CA VAL A 306 16.65 29.50 -1.24
C VAL A 306 15.72 30.46 -0.47
N THR A 307 14.63 30.91 -1.08
CA THR A 307 13.61 31.73 -0.46
C THR A 307 12.87 30.95 0.62
N LYS A 308 12.82 31.51 1.82
CA LYS A 308 12.21 30.88 2.99
C LYS A 308 10.69 31.08 3.01
N ALA A 309 9.95 30.01 3.24
CA ALA A 309 8.50 30.05 3.41
C ALA A 309 8.02 28.97 4.37
N THR A 310 6.72 29.00 4.69
CA THR A 310 6.13 27.95 5.54
C THR A 310 6.11 26.61 4.78
N PRO A 311 6.15 25.46 5.48
CA PRO A 311 6.10 24.15 4.82
C PRO A 311 4.92 23.97 3.85
N GLY A 312 3.75 24.53 4.16
CA GLY A 312 2.58 24.48 3.27
C GLY A 312 2.78 25.27 1.98
N VAL A 313 3.40 26.46 2.05
CA VAL A 313 3.73 27.25 0.86
C VAL A 313 4.79 26.54 0.01
N LEU A 314 5.78 25.91 0.62
CA LEU A 314 6.78 25.10 -0.11
C LEU A 314 6.12 23.96 -0.88
N VAL A 315 5.25 23.18 -0.22
CA VAL A 315 4.51 22.07 -0.86
C VAL A 315 3.74 22.56 -2.09
N VAL A 316 2.99 23.66 -1.96
CA VAL A 316 2.24 24.23 -3.08
C VAL A 316 3.17 24.63 -4.23
N ASN A 317 4.32 25.26 -3.95
CA ASN A 317 5.26 25.71 -4.99
C ASN A 317 6.04 24.55 -5.65
N ILE A 318 6.28 23.43 -4.95
CA ILE A 318 6.86 22.20 -5.55
C ILE A 318 5.88 21.60 -6.57
N VAL A 319 4.59 21.55 -6.21
CA VAL A 319 3.53 20.99 -7.07
C VAL A 319 3.21 21.91 -8.24
N ARG A 320 3.18 23.24 -8.03
CA ARG A 320 3.10 24.24 -9.11
C ARG A 320 4.32 24.21 -10.06
N GLY A 321 5.44 23.66 -9.59
CA GLY A 321 6.69 23.59 -10.34
C GLY A 321 7.47 24.89 -10.40
N THR A 322 7.21 25.82 -9.49
CA THR A 322 7.96 27.09 -9.41
C THR A 322 9.21 26.98 -8.54
N VAL A 323 9.24 25.99 -7.63
CA VAL A 323 10.38 25.53 -6.82
C VAL A 323 10.76 24.11 -7.27
N LEU A 324 12.05 23.76 -7.25
CA LEU A 324 12.58 22.52 -7.84
C LEU A 324 12.09 22.34 -9.28
N ARG A 325 12.36 23.35 -10.11
CA ARG A 325 11.82 23.47 -11.48
C ARG A 325 12.20 22.29 -12.38
N GLY A 326 13.45 21.82 -12.30
CA GLY A 326 13.96 20.67 -13.04
C GLY A 326 13.52 19.30 -12.51
N ALA A 327 12.75 19.24 -11.43
CA ALA A 327 12.30 17.98 -10.84
C ALA A 327 11.17 17.36 -11.65
N CYS A 328 11.24 16.04 -11.86
CA CYS A 328 10.03 15.23 -11.97
C CYS A 328 9.44 15.08 -10.55
N VAL A 329 8.14 15.30 -10.38
CA VAL A 329 7.46 15.16 -9.09
C VAL A 329 6.53 13.97 -9.17
N TRP A 330 6.79 12.95 -8.36
CA TRP A 330 5.95 11.77 -8.25
C TRP A 330 5.15 11.81 -6.96
N ILE A 331 3.84 12.02 -7.09
CA ILE A 331 2.92 12.13 -5.96
C ILE A 331 2.15 10.82 -5.80
N LEU A 332 2.17 10.22 -4.60
CA LEU A 332 1.38 9.03 -4.30
C LEU A 332 0.38 9.28 -3.16
N GLY A 333 -0.85 8.85 -3.34
CA GLY A 333 -1.83 8.94 -2.26
C GLY A 333 -3.20 8.34 -2.59
N ARG A 334 -4.06 8.23 -1.57
CA ARG A 334 -5.46 7.89 -1.79
C ARG A 334 -6.15 8.99 -2.59
N ARG A 335 -7.09 8.61 -3.47
CA ARG A 335 -7.81 9.55 -4.33
C ARG A 335 -8.43 10.72 -3.55
N THR A 336 -9.04 10.47 -2.40
CA THR A 336 -9.63 11.52 -1.54
C THR A 336 -8.63 12.54 -1.00
N ALA A 337 -7.37 12.15 -0.79
CA ALA A 337 -6.34 13.11 -0.44
C ALA A 337 -5.90 13.90 -1.69
N ILE A 338 -5.63 13.17 -2.77
CA ILE A 338 -5.12 13.71 -4.04
C ILE A 338 -6.09 14.68 -4.71
N SER A 339 -7.40 14.47 -4.57
CA SER A 339 -8.43 15.34 -5.14
C SER A 339 -8.40 16.78 -4.61
N GLN A 340 -7.61 17.05 -3.57
CA GLN A 340 -7.35 18.40 -3.09
C GLN A 340 -6.37 19.16 -3.99
N ILE A 341 -5.54 18.46 -4.77
CA ILE A 341 -4.60 19.07 -5.72
C ILE A 341 -5.37 19.52 -6.96
N PRO A 342 -5.29 20.81 -7.34
CA PRO A 342 -5.95 21.28 -8.55
C PRO A 342 -5.47 20.54 -9.81
N PRO A 343 -6.38 20.11 -10.71
CA PRO A 343 -6.01 19.29 -11.87
C PRO A 343 -4.98 19.92 -12.80
N GLN A 344 -4.94 21.26 -12.90
CA GLN A 344 -3.98 21.98 -13.74
C GLN A 344 -2.51 21.82 -13.32
N PHE A 345 -2.25 21.31 -12.11
CA PHE A 345 -0.90 21.02 -11.61
C PHE A 345 -0.50 19.55 -11.76
N ILE A 346 -1.37 18.72 -12.35
CA ILE A 346 -1.16 17.29 -12.58
C ILE A 346 -1.01 17.10 -14.08
N ASP A 347 0.15 16.62 -14.52
CA ASP A 347 0.40 16.35 -15.93
C ASP A 347 -0.15 14.97 -16.33
N VAL A 348 0.11 13.97 -15.50
CA VAL A 348 -0.29 12.58 -15.76
C VAL A 348 -0.87 11.96 -14.50
N PHE A 349 -1.99 11.27 -14.67
CA PHE A 349 -2.64 10.51 -13.62
C PHE A 349 -2.46 9.01 -13.87
N THR A 350 -2.16 8.26 -12.80
CA THR A 350 -2.04 6.81 -12.82
C THR A 350 -2.73 6.20 -11.60
N GLU A 351 -3.08 4.93 -11.69
CA GLU A 351 -3.81 4.22 -10.64
C GLU A 351 -3.36 2.77 -10.53
N ILE A 352 -2.99 2.34 -9.34
CA ILE A 352 -2.61 0.95 -9.05
C ILE A 352 -3.87 0.09 -9.02
N GLN A 353 -3.90 -0.93 -9.88
CA GLN A 353 -5.01 -1.83 -10.11
C GLN A 353 -4.88 -3.18 -9.37
N GLY A 354 -3.72 -3.45 -8.77
CA GLY A 354 -3.49 -4.68 -7.99
C GLY A 354 -3.00 -5.84 -8.86
N PHE A 355 -3.29 -7.07 -8.46
CA PHE A 355 -2.78 -8.28 -9.11
C PHE A 355 -3.75 -8.88 -10.12
N SER A 356 -3.19 -9.36 -11.24
CA SER A 356 -3.84 -10.36 -12.10
C SER A 356 -3.85 -11.73 -11.40
N ASP A 357 -4.55 -12.72 -11.98
CA ASP A 357 -4.55 -14.07 -11.41
C ASP A 357 -3.15 -14.73 -11.41
N THR A 358 -2.35 -14.49 -12.46
CA THR A 358 -0.96 -14.97 -12.54
C THR A 358 -0.08 -14.33 -11.47
N MET A 359 -0.23 -13.02 -11.24
CA MET A 359 0.51 -12.29 -10.21
C MET A 359 0.15 -12.74 -8.78
N LYS A 360 -1.12 -13.13 -8.54
CA LYS A 360 -1.54 -13.71 -7.24
C LYS A 360 -0.81 -15.03 -6.99
N ASP A 361 -0.79 -15.91 -7.99
CA ASP A 361 -0.11 -17.21 -7.90
C ASP A 361 1.40 -17.04 -7.71
N GLU A 362 2.02 -16.14 -8.46
CA GLU A 362 3.44 -15.81 -8.32
C GLU A 362 3.75 -15.33 -6.90
N TYR A 363 2.98 -14.36 -6.39
CA TYR A 363 3.17 -13.80 -5.06
C TYR A 363 3.09 -14.88 -3.97
N LEU A 364 2.07 -15.75 -4.03
CA LEU A 364 1.88 -16.81 -3.03
C LEU A 364 2.94 -17.91 -3.14
N SER A 365 3.39 -18.22 -4.36
CA SER A 365 4.34 -19.30 -4.62
C SER A 365 5.76 -18.92 -4.19
N LYS A 366 6.25 -17.74 -4.59
CA LYS A 366 7.65 -17.35 -4.33
C LYS A 366 7.92 -16.89 -2.90
N ARG A 367 6.87 -16.52 -2.17
CA ARG A 367 6.95 -15.98 -0.81
C ARG A 367 7.48 -16.99 0.21
N TYR A 368 7.40 -18.29 -0.05
CA TYR A 368 7.86 -19.33 0.86
C TYR A 368 8.88 -20.24 0.20
N GLU A 369 9.98 -20.52 0.90
CA GLU A 369 10.99 -21.49 0.47
C GLU A 369 10.41 -22.92 0.39
N ASP A 370 9.44 -23.24 1.26
CA ASP A 370 8.70 -24.50 1.21
C ASP A 370 7.67 -24.47 0.08
N ALA A 371 8.08 -24.97 -1.09
CA ALA A 371 7.24 -25.07 -2.28
C ALA A 371 5.97 -25.91 -2.07
N ALA A 372 6.01 -26.94 -1.20
CA ALA A 372 4.85 -27.79 -0.94
C ALA A 372 3.80 -27.04 -0.12
N LEU A 373 4.23 -26.29 0.90
CA LEU A 373 3.36 -25.39 1.65
C LEU A 373 2.78 -24.30 0.74
N ALA A 374 3.60 -23.68 -0.11
CA ALA A 374 3.16 -22.64 -1.02
C ALA A 374 2.08 -23.16 -1.99
N ALA A 375 2.31 -24.31 -2.62
CA ALA A 375 1.32 -24.97 -3.48
C ALA A 375 0.03 -25.33 -2.72
N LYS A 376 0.15 -25.79 -1.47
CA LYS A 376 -1.00 -26.08 -0.61
C LYS A 376 -1.84 -24.83 -0.31
N ILE A 377 -1.18 -23.69 -0.03
CA ILE A 377 -1.86 -22.41 0.18
C ILE A 377 -2.56 -21.96 -1.10
N VAL A 378 -1.89 -22.04 -2.26
CA VAL A 378 -2.45 -21.68 -3.57
C VAL A 378 -3.70 -22.52 -3.88
N ALA A 379 -3.62 -23.83 -3.71
CA ALA A 379 -4.76 -24.71 -3.93
C ALA A 379 -5.93 -24.40 -2.97
N HIS A 380 -5.62 -24.12 -1.70
CA HIS A 380 -6.65 -23.92 -0.68
C HIS A 380 -7.42 -22.61 -0.83
N TYR A 381 -6.76 -21.48 -1.13
CA TYR A 381 -7.48 -20.21 -1.30
C TYR A 381 -8.35 -20.20 -2.56
N LYS A 382 -7.94 -20.92 -3.62
CA LYS A 382 -8.70 -21.06 -4.88
C LYS A 382 -10.04 -21.79 -4.71
N LEU A 383 -10.25 -22.50 -3.61
CA LEU A 383 -11.54 -23.12 -3.29
C LEU A 383 -12.63 -22.10 -2.92
N LEU A 384 -12.27 -20.83 -2.67
CA LEU A 384 -13.20 -19.76 -2.34
C LEU A 384 -13.21 -18.67 -3.42
N PRO A 385 -14.18 -18.64 -4.35
CA PRO A 385 -14.25 -17.65 -5.43
C PRO A 385 -14.19 -16.20 -4.93
N SER A 386 -14.93 -15.87 -3.87
CA SER A 386 -14.89 -14.53 -3.25
C SER A 386 -13.49 -14.11 -2.82
N LEU A 387 -12.70 -15.04 -2.29
CA LEU A 387 -11.33 -14.76 -1.85
C LEU A 387 -10.38 -14.62 -3.05
N VAL A 388 -10.57 -15.39 -4.12
CA VAL A 388 -9.83 -15.23 -5.38
C VAL A 388 -10.05 -13.84 -5.98
N ILE A 389 -11.27 -13.31 -5.92
CA ILE A 389 -11.58 -11.95 -6.37
C ILE A 389 -10.88 -10.93 -5.45
N LEU A 390 -11.08 -11.02 -4.13
CA LEU A 390 -10.57 -10.04 -3.18
C LEU A 390 -9.03 -9.99 -3.11
N THR A 391 -8.35 -11.12 -3.35
CA THR A 391 -6.86 -11.22 -3.39
C THR A 391 -6.21 -10.47 -4.56
N ARG A 392 -7.00 -9.87 -5.45
CA ARG A 392 -6.51 -8.80 -6.35
C ARG A 392 -5.81 -7.68 -5.58
N GLN A 393 -6.23 -7.43 -4.34
CA GLN A 393 -5.55 -6.51 -3.44
C GLN A 393 -4.29 -7.19 -2.86
N PRO A 394 -3.07 -6.66 -3.08
CA PRO A 394 -1.84 -7.25 -2.53
C PRO A 394 -1.88 -7.45 -1.00
N PHE A 395 -2.52 -6.53 -0.28
CA PHE A 395 -2.76 -6.68 1.16
C PHE A 395 -3.55 -7.96 1.51
N VAL A 396 -4.60 -8.27 0.76
CA VAL A 396 -5.42 -9.46 0.99
C VAL A 396 -4.65 -10.72 0.60
N CYS A 397 -3.85 -10.66 -0.48
CA CYS A 397 -2.94 -11.75 -0.86
C CYS A 397 -1.92 -12.05 0.27
N TRP A 398 -1.34 -11.02 0.89
CA TRP A 398 -0.51 -11.13 2.08
C TRP A 398 -1.24 -11.79 3.27
N MET A 399 -2.50 -11.39 3.50
CA MET A 399 -3.33 -11.99 4.56
C MET A 399 -3.58 -13.47 4.31
N VAL A 400 -3.94 -13.87 3.09
CA VAL A 400 -4.11 -15.28 2.69
C VAL A 400 -2.86 -16.08 3.00
N ALA A 401 -1.70 -15.61 2.53
CA ALA A 401 -0.43 -16.29 2.76
C ALA A 401 -0.16 -16.48 4.25
N THR A 402 -0.27 -15.40 5.02
CA THR A 402 0.11 -15.38 6.43
C THR A 402 -0.87 -16.17 7.31
N MET A 403 -2.17 -16.05 7.06
CA MET A 403 -3.21 -16.75 7.81
C MET A 403 -3.15 -18.25 7.52
N PHE A 404 -3.13 -18.65 6.25
CA PHE A 404 -3.15 -20.07 5.90
C PHE A 404 -1.85 -20.78 6.28
N LYS A 405 -0.69 -20.10 6.18
CA LYS A 405 0.56 -20.63 6.74
C LYS A 405 0.45 -20.94 8.24
N ARG A 406 -0.26 -20.13 9.01
CA ARG A 406 -0.49 -20.37 10.45
C ARG A 406 -1.48 -21.51 10.65
N SER A 407 -2.57 -21.52 9.89
CA SER A 407 -3.62 -22.54 10.01
C SER A 407 -3.14 -23.94 9.62
N PHE A 408 -2.31 -24.08 8.57
CA PHE A 408 -1.74 -25.37 8.16
C PHE A 408 -0.80 -26.01 9.18
N LYS A 409 -0.43 -25.31 10.25
CA LYS A 409 0.30 -25.92 11.38
C LYS A 409 -0.61 -26.75 12.29
N ARG A 410 -1.92 -26.55 12.22
CA ARG A 410 -2.91 -27.28 13.01
C ARG A 410 -3.26 -28.59 12.32
N ARG A 411 -3.43 -29.64 13.12
CA ARG A 411 -3.81 -30.97 12.62
C ARG A 411 -5.25 -30.91 12.06
N GLY A 412 -5.48 -31.50 10.89
CA GLY A 412 -6.80 -31.53 10.24
C GLY A 412 -7.16 -30.27 9.43
N TYR A 413 -6.39 -29.17 9.54
CA TYR A 413 -6.66 -28.00 8.72
C TYR A 413 -6.39 -28.27 7.23
N GLY A 414 -7.36 -27.90 6.40
CA GLY A 414 -7.37 -28.13 4.95
C GLY A 414 -8.19 -29.33 4.48
N GLU A 415 -8.80 -30.11 5.39
CA GLU A 415 -9.78 -31.15 5.03
C GLU A 415 -11.06 -30.57 4.44
N ASN A 416 -11.50 -29.43 4.97
CA ASN A 416 -12.61 -28.64 4.45
C ASN A 416 -12.08 -27.42 3.68
N PRO A 417 -12.83 -26.87 2.71
CA PRO A 417 -12.51 -25.57 2.13
C PRO A 417 -12.39 -24.48 3.22
N PRO A 418 -11.64 -23.39 2.98
CA PRO A 418 -11.51 -22.34 3.98
C PRO A 418 -12.88 -21.72 4.30
N ARG A 419 -13.02 -21.18 5.52
CA ARG A 419 -14.19 -20.36 5.88
C ARG A 419 -13.96 -18.90 5.49
N LEU A 420 -15.00 -18.28 4.93
CA LEU A 420 -14.97 -16.92 4.39
C LEU A 420 -15.12 -15.88 5.49
N THR A 421 -16.07 -16.07 6.42
CA THR A 421 -16.42 -15.08 7.44
C THR A 421 -15.28 -14.81 8.42
N PRO A 422 -14.59 -15.82 8.98
CA PRO A 422 -13.43 -15.59 9.84
C PRO A 422 -12.32 -14.81 9.12
N PHE A 423 -12.14 -15.01 7.81
CA PHE A 423 -11.17 -14.27 7.03
C PHE A 423 -11.53 -12.78 6.94
N TYR A 424 -12.79 -12.45 6.62
CA TYR A 424 -13.26 -11.06 6.55
C TYR A 424 -13.23 -10.36 7.91
N ILE A 425 -13.48 -11.06 9.01
CA ILE A 425 -13.28 -10.52 10.37
C ILE A 425 -11.83 -10.10 10.55
N ASN A 426 -10.87 -10.94 10.15
CA ASN A 426 -9.45 -10.58 10.23
C ASN A 426 -9.12 -9.38 9.33
N VAL A 427 -9.69 -9.28 8.13
CA VAL A 427 -9.51 -8.10 7.25
C VAL A 427 -9.98 -6.82 7.96
N LEU A 428 -11.17 -6.83 8.55
CA LEU A 428 -11.71 -5.71 9.31
C LEU A 428 -10.82 -5.35 10.51
N VAL A 429 -10.43 -6.34 11.31
CA VAL A 429 -9.58 -6.14 12.49
C VAL A 429 -8.24 -5.52 12.10
N VAL A 430 -7.57 -6.08 11.09
CA VAL A 430 -6.27 -5.57 10.64
C VAL A 430 -6.39 -4.16 10.06
N GLN A 431 -7.42 -3.85 9.25
CA GLN A 431 -7.59 -2.51 8.68
C GLN A 431 -7.84 -1.45 9.77
N MET A 432 -8.72 -1.75 10.73
CA MET A 432 -8.99 -0.84 11.86
C MET A 432 -7.76 -0.66 12.76
N ASN A 433 -6.98 -1.72 12.98
CA ASN A 433 -5.75 -1.63 13.76
C ASN A 433 -4.68 -0.80 13.00
N ARG A 434 -4.55 -0.96 11.68
CA ARG A 434 -3.66 -0.13 10.86
C ARG A 434 -4.09 1.34 10.86
N ARG A 435 -5.40 1.61 10.88
CA ARG A 435 -5.93 2.97 11.08
C ARG A 435 -5.42 3.57 12.40
N LEU A 436 -5.51 2.81 13.49
CA LEU A 436 -5.05 3.22 14.82
C LEU A 436 -3.53 3.49 14.88
N GLU A 437 -2.74 2.59 14.32
CA GLU A 437 -1.29 2.71 14.29
C GLU A 437 -0.85 3.89 13.41
N PHE A 438 -1.34 3.97 12.18
CA PHE A 438 -0.82 4.91 11.19
C PHE A 438 -1.26 6.36 11.43
N TYR A 439 -2.52 6.59 11.80
CA TYR A 439 -3.08 7.95 11.93
C TYR A 439 -3.07 8.48 13.35
N TYR A 440 -3.28 7.59 14.33
CA TYR A 440 -3.37 7.96 15.74
C TYR A 440 -2.10 7.63 16.52
N GLY A 441 -1.12 6.97 15.88
CA GLY A 441 0.18 6.68 16.50
C GLY A 441 0.11 5.69 17.66
N LYS A 442 -0.96 4.88 17.74
CA LYS A 442 -1.09 3.87 18.80
C LYS A 442 -0.05 2.78 18.62
N ALA A 443 0.61 2.39 19.71
CA ALA A 443 1.54 1.27 19.70
C ALA A 443 0.79 -0.06 19.57
N GLU A 444 1.50 -1.13 19.19
CA GLU A 444 0.91 -2.45 18.94
C GLU A 444 0.13 -3.01 20.15
N ASN A 445 0.65 -2.81 21.36
CA ASN A 445 0.02 -3.22 22.62
C ASN A 445 -1.20 -2.35 23.01
N GLU A 446 -1.47 -1.27 22.27
CA GLU A 446 -2.56 -0.31 22.52
C GLU A 446 -3.69 -0.43 21.49
N LEU A 447 -3.66 -1.44 20.61
CA LEU A 447 -4.63 -1.64 19.51
C LEU A 447 -6.01 -2.16 19.97
N LYS A 448 -6.37 -1.97 21.24
CA LYS A 448 -7.74 -2.23 21.72
C LYS A 448 -8.67 -1.14 21.19
N TRP A 449 -9.83 -1.54 20.68
CA TRP A 449 -10.81 -0.62 20.13
C TRP A 449 -11.51 0.15 21.26
N SER A 450 -11.44 1.47 21.22
CA SER A 450 -12.19 2.32 22.14
C SER A 450 -13.70 2.26 21.83
N PRO A 451 -14.58 2.76 22.71
CA PRO A 451 -16.00 2.92 22.39
C PRO A 451 -16.23 3.67 21.07
N GLU A 452 -15.42 4.69 20.78
CA GLU A 452 -15.49 5.48 19.54
C GLU A 452 -15.11 4.62 18.32
N ASP A 453 -14.05 3.80 18.41
CA ASP A 453 -13.63 2.91 17.32
C ASP A 453 -14.72 1.89 16.98
N LYS A 454 -15.34 1.29 18.01
CA LYS A 454 -16.47 0.37 17.84
C LYS A 454 -17.65 1.09 17.19
N HIS A 455 -17.93 2.31 17.63
CA HIS A 455 -19.02 3.12 17.09
C HIS A 455 -18.82 3.48 15.61
N VAL A 456 -17.58 3.79 15.21
CA VAL A 456 -17.22 4.00 13.80
C VAL A 456 -17.49 2.73 12.99
N ALA A 457 -17.02 1.57 13.44
CA ALA A 457 -17.28 0.29 12.76
C ALA A 457 -18.78 -0.02 12.63
N THR A 458 -19.55 0.16 13.72
CA THR A 458 -21.00 -0.06 13.74
C THR A 458 -21.73 0.88 12.79
N LYS A 459 -21.35 2.17 12.72
CA LYS A 459 -21.99 3.12 11.81
C LYS A 459 -21.63 2.87 10.35
N ILE A 460 -20.39 2.48 10.04
CA ILE A 460 -20.02 2.02 8.69
C ILE A 460 -20.86 0.79 8.30
N GLY A 461 -21.04 -0.16 9.21
CA GLY A 461 -21.91 -1.31 9.00
C GLY A 461 -23.39 -0.92 8.80
N LYS A 462 -23.90 0.05 9.55
CA LYS A 462 -25.25 0.58 9.35
C LYS A 462 -25.43 1.19 7.97
N MET A 463 -24.46 1.99 7.52
CA MET A 463 -24.44 2.55 6.16
C MET A 463 -24.42 1.42 5.13
N ALA A 464 -23.52 0.44 5.27
CA ALA A 464 -23.41 -0.71 4.38
C ALA A 464 -24.74 -1.47 4.26
N PHE A 465 -25.42 -1.70 5.40
CA PHE A 465 -26.74 -2.33 5.45
C PHE A 465 -27.79 -1.51 4.70
N LYS A 466 -27.81 -0.19 4.87
CA LYS A 466 -28.76 0.70 4.18
C LYS A 466 -28.51 0.77 2.68
N MET A 467 -27.25 0.79 2.25
CA MET A 467 -26.86 0.72 0.85
C MET A 467 -27.26 -0.63 0.23
N LEU A 468 -27.10 -1.73 0.98
CA LEU A 468 -27.56 -3.05 0.57
C LEU A 468 -29.09 -3.11 0.43
N GLU A 469 -29.85 -2.50 1.35
CA GLU A 469 -31.31 -2.37 1.24
C GLU A 469 -31.77 -1.59 0.00
N LYS A 470 -31.01 -0.55 -0.38
CA LYS A 470 -31.26 0.25 -1.58
C LYS A 470 -30.72 -0.39 -2.88
N ASP A 471 -30.01 -1.52 -2.78
CA ASP A 471 -29.26 -2.17 -3.86
C ASP A 471 -28.33 -1.20 -4.62
N ILE A 472 -27.56 -0.40 -3.87
CA ILE A 472 -26.56 0.51 -4.43
C ILE A 472 -25.17 0.18 -3.89
N SER A 473 -24.17 0.23 -4.76
CA SER A 473 -22.75 0.03 -4.41
C SER A 473 -21.93 1.31 -4.51
N VAL A 474 -22.48 2.34 -5.15
CA VAL A 474 -21.88 3.68 -5.23
C VAL A 474 -22.81 4.69 -4.58
N PHE A 475 -22.28 5.49 -3.66
CA PHE A 475 -23.02 6.45 -2.83
C PHE A 475 -22.29 7.79 -2.75
N CYS A 476 -23.00 8.85 -2.35
CA CYS A 476 -22.46 10.22 -2.30
C CYS A 476 -22.10 10.68 -0.88
N GLU A 477 -21.61 11.91 -0.74
CA GLU A 477 -21.22 12.46 0.56
C GLU A 477 -22.43 12.65 1.49
N GLU A 478 -23.60 12.96 0.93
CA GLU A 478 -24.86 13.11 1.65
C GLU A 478 -25.30 11.80 2.31
N ASP A 479 -25.16 10.67 1.60
CA ASP A 479 -25.44 9.33 2.15
C ASP A 479 -24.56 9.04 3.38
N VAL A 480 -23.28 9.42 3.34
CA VAL A 480 -22.35 9.21 4.46
C VAL A 480 -22.78 10.05 5.68
N LYS A 481 -23.18 11.30 5.44
CA LYS A 481 -23.66 12.23 6.49
C LYS A 481 -24.97 11.75 7.11
N GLU A 482 -25.91 11.20 6.32
CA GLU A 482 -27.19 10.66 6.77
C GLU A 482 -27.02 9.62 7.90
N TYR A 483 -25.98 8.77 7.81
CA TYR A 483 -25.72 7.72 8.78
C TYR A 483 -24.75 8.12 9.91
N GLY A 484 -24.39 9.41 9.97
CA GLY A 484 -23.65 10.00 11.08
C GLY A 484 -22.19 9.54 11.18
N VAL A 485 -21.57 9.13 10.08
CA VAL A 485 -20.12 8.86 10.01
C VAL A 485 -19.41 10.07 9.42
N SER A 486 -18.23 10.39 9.95
CA SER A 486 -17.37 11.38 9.31
C SER A 486 -16.91 10.87 7.95
N PHE A 487 -17.00 11.73 6.94
CA PHE A 487 -16.54 11.44 5.59
C PHE A 487 -15.09 10.92 5.57
N THR A 488 -14.19 11.64 6.26
CA THR A 488 -12.77 11.29 6.39
C THR A 488 -12.57 9.92 7.03
N GLU A 489 -13.37 9.57 8.03
CA GLU A 489 -13.27 8.26 8.69
C GLU A 489 -13.57 7.12 7.73
N VAL A 490 -14.59 7.28 6.87
CA VAL A 490 -14.99 6.25 5.91
C VAL A 490 -13.97 6.10 4.79
N THR A 491 -13.62 7.19 4.11
CA THR A 491 -12.91 7.13 2.81
C THR A 491 -11.40 7.18 2.94
N LEU A 492 -10.88 7.82 3.98
CA LEU A 492 -9.45 8.02 4.16
C LEU A 492 -8.87 7.03 5.17
N LEU A 493 -9.50 6.96 6.35
CA LEU A 493 -8.90 6.33 7.53
C LEU A 493 -9.23 4.85 7.67
N SER A 494 -10.49 4.44 7.41
CA SER A 494 -10.92 3.05 7.65
C SER A 494 -10.22 2.01 6.77
N GLY A 495 -9.87 2.38 5.53
CA GLY A 495 -9.40 1.45 4.52
C GLY A 495 -10.46 0.49 3.97
N LEU A 496 -11.74 0.67 4.31
CA LEU A 496 -12.87 -0.14 3.85
C LEU A 496 -13.60 0.45 2.64
N CYS A 497 -13.43 1.75 2.40
CA CYS A 497 -14.04 2.48 1.29
C CYS A 497 -12.99 3.25 0.49
N THR A 498 -13.38 3.62 -0.73
CA THR A 498 -12.59 4.47 -1.63
C THR A 498 -13.48 5.46 -2.36
N GLU A 499 -12.88 6.57 -2.76
CA GLU A 499 -13.46 7.51 -3.71
C GLU A 499 -13.29 7.03 -5.14
N LEU A 500 -14.32 7.32 -5.95
CA LEU A 500 -14.37 7.07 -7.37
C LEU A 500 -14.23 8.39 -8.14
N PRO A 501 -13.63 8.39 -9.34
CA PRO A 501 -13.65 9.55 -10.21
C PRO A 501 -15.07 9.87 -10.64
N SER A 502 -15.44 11.15 -10.56
CA SER A 502 -16.77 11.62 -10.92
C SER A 502 -16.73 13.09 -11.31
N SER A 503 -17.47 13.46 -12.37
CA SER A 503 -17.77 14.84 -12.73
C SER A 503 -18.92 15.43 -11.89
N ASP A 504 -19.80 14.57 -11.38
CA ASP A 504 -21.08 14.94 -10.79
C ASP A 504 -21.01 14.83 -9.26
N GLY A 505 -20.14 15.63 -8.66
CA GLY A 505 -19.85 15.56 -7.23
C GLY A 505 -19.06 14.31 -6.84
N LYS A 506 -18.77 14.16 -5.55
CA LYS A 506 -17.94 13.07 -5.04
C LYS A 506 -18.75 11.78 -4.89
N LYS A 507 -18.22 10.68 -5.42
CA LYS A 507 -18.82 9.34 -5.38
C LYS A 507 -17.89 8.37 -4.69
N PHE A 508 -18.45 7.44 -3.92
CA PHE A 508 -17.73 6.52 -3.06
C PHE A 508 -18.28 5.10 -3.19
N CYS A 509 -17.44 4.12 -2.89
CA CYS A 509 -17.87 2.74 -2.75
C CYS A 509 -17.00 2.03 -1.71
N PHE A 510 -17.44 0.85 -1.27
CA PHE A 510 -16.57 -0.06 -0.54
C PHE A 510 -15.45 -0.57 -1.47
N VAL A 511 -14.28 -0.91 -0.90
CA VAL A 511 -13.13 -1.42 -1.66
C VAL A 511 -13.43 -2.71 -2.44
N HIS A 512 -14.53 -3.39 -2.09
CA HIS A 512 -15.20 -4.41 -2.89
C HIS A 512 -16.66 -4.56 -2.42
N PHE A 513 -17.58 -4.99 -3.29
CA PHE A 513 -19.00 -5.14 -2.91
C PHE A 513 -19.22 -6.18 -1.81
N SER A 514 -18.44 -7.26 -1.77
CA SER A 514 -18.51 -8.24 -0.68
C SER A 514 -18.13 -7.66 0.69
N VAL A 515 -17.30 -6.60 0.73
CA VAL A 515 -16.98 -5.89 1.97
C VAL A 515 -18.19 -5.10 2.47
N GLN A 516 -18.99 -4.53 1.56
CA GLN A 516 -20.27 -3.90 1.90
C GLN A 516 -21.24 -4.93 2.51
N GLU A 517 -21.41 -6.08 1.86
CA GLU A 517 -22.29 -7.16 2.35
C GLU A 517 -21.83 -7.72 3.69
N PHE A 518 -20.52 -7.89 3.88
CA PHE A 518 -19.94 -8.29 5.16
C PHE A 518 -20.22 -7.26 6.25
N MET A 519 -19.94 -5.97 6.00
CA MET A 519 -20.18 -4.92 6.99
C MET A 519 -21.67 -4.77 7.33
N ALA A 520 -22.56 -5.01 6.37
CA ALA A 520 -24.00 -5.09 6.61
C ALA A 520 -24.36 -6.25 7.55
N ALA A 521 -23.77 -7.44 7.34
CA ALA A 521 -23.97 -8.59 8.23
C ALA A 521 -23.43 -8.34 9.64
N VAL A 522 -22.24 -7.73 9.75
CA VAL A 522 -21.65 -7.30 11.04
C VAL A 522 -22.60 -6.36 11.78
N TYR A 523 -23.20 -5.39 11.10
CA TYR A 523 -24.17 -4.49 11.72
C TYR A 523 -25.40 -5.24 12.24
N VAL A 524 -26.03 -6.06 11.41
CA VAL A 524 -27.22 -6.83 11.82
C VAL A 524 -26.91 -7.72 13.01
N PHE A 525 -25.78 -8.41 12.99
CA PHE A 525 -25.33 -9.25 14.10
C PHE A 525 -25.04 -8.42 15.36
N THR A 526 -24.41 -7.25 15.24
CA THR A 526 -24.11 -6.36 16.38
C THR A 526 -25.39 -5.86 17.05
N MET A 527 -26.37 -5.42 16.27
CA MET A 527 -27.67 -4.98 16.81
C MET A 527 -28.42 -6.10 17.53
N PHE A 528 -28.32 -7.33 17.03
CA PHE A 528 -28.83 -8.49 17.75
C PHE A 528 -28.01 -8.78 19.03
N ARG A 529 -26.68 -8.82 18.93
CA ARG A 529 -25.77 -9.24 20.00
C ARG A 529 -25.77 -8.30 21.20
N GLU A 530 -25.87 -6.99 20.96
CA GLU A 530 -25.81 -5.97 22.03
C GLU A 530 -27.21 -5.48 22.45
N GLU A 531 -28.17 -5.36 21.52
CA GLU A 531 -29.48 -4.76 21.80
C GLU A 531 -30.66 -5.75 21.70
N SER A 532 -30.40 -7.03 21.39
CA SER A 532 -31.46 -8.04 21.12
C SER A 532 -32.45 -7.57 20.06
N LYS A 533 -31.97 -6.79 19.08
CA LYS A 533 -32.80 -6.12 18.08
C LYS A 533 -32.64 -6.76 16.70
N ASN A 534 -33.74 -7.23 16.13
CA ASN A 534 -33.81 -7.68 14.75
C ASN A 534 -34.09 -6.50 13.80
N VAL A 535 -33.04 -5.89 13.27
CA VAL A 535 -33.17 -4.76 12.33
C VAL A 535 -33.70 -5.16 10.95
N LEU A 536 -33.85 -6.45 10.67
CA LEU A 536 -34.44 -6.95 9.42
C LEU A 536 -35.98 -6.94 9.45
N GLU A 537 -36.60 -6.83 10.62
CA GLU A 537 -38.06 -6.95 10.83
C GLU A 537 -38.87 -5.80 10.19
N SER A 538 -38.28 -4.61 10.05
CA SER A 538 -38.97 -3.42 9.53
C SER A 538 -39.60 -3.63 8.14
N MET A 539 -39.02 -4.51 7.32
CA MET A 539 -39.39 -4.77 5.91
C MET A 539 -40.18 -6.08 5.70
N LEU A 540 -40.56 -6.81 6.75
CA LEU A 540 -41.45 -7.97 6.57
C LEU A 540 -42.82 -7.49 6.07
N LEU A 541 -43.36 -8.18 5.05
CA LEU A 541 -44.72 -7.94 4.54
C LEU A 541 -45.72 -7.91 5.70
N PRO A 542 -46.77 -7.06 5.66
CA PRO A 542 -47.75 -6.95 6.75
C PRO A 542 -48.28 -8.32 7.21
N ARG A 543 -48.51 -9.25 6.27
CA ARG A 543 -48.94 -10.63 6.56
C ARG A 543 -47.97 -11.45 7.41
N ALA A 544 -46.66 -11.27 7.28
CA ALA A 544 -45.67 -11.99 8.09
C ALA A 544 -45.56 -11.44 9.53
N LYS A 545 -45.89 -10.14 9.73
CA LYS A 545 -45.91 -9.50 11.06
C LYS A 545 -47.06 -10.01 11.95
N PHE A 546 -48.15 -10.53 11.37
CA PHE A 546 -49.31 -11.03 12.13
C PHE A 546 -49.10 -12.43 12.73
N PHE A 547 -48.14 -13.23 12.25
CA PHE A 547 -47.92 -14.62 12.69
C PHE A 547 -46.67 -14.83 13.56
N ALA A 548 -45.81 -13.82 13.71
CA ALA A 548 -44.59 -13.91 14.50
C ALA A 548 -44.80 -13.32 15.91
N SER A 549 -44.50 -14.10 16.95
CA SER A 549 -44.47 -13.55 18.33
C SER A 549 -43.28 -12.60 18.50
N LYS A 550 -43.44 -11.53 19.28
CA LYS A 550 -42.37 -10.55 19.58
C LYS A 550 -41.11 -11.20 20.17
N ASP A 551 -41.25 -12.34 20.85
CA ASP A 551 -40.12 -13.07 21.44
C ASP A 551 -39.37 -13.92 20.40
N HIS A 552 -40.08 -14.47 19.41
CA HIS A 552 -39.45 -15.21 18.31
C HIS A 552 -38.64 -14.27 17.40
N THR A 553 -39.13 -13.05 17.12
CA THR A 553 -38.41 -12.09 16.26
C THR A 553 -37.11 -11.57 16.89
N ARG A 554 -36.99 -11.61 18.22
CA ARG A 554 -35.80 -11.23 19.00
C ARG A 554 -34.78 -12.36 19.17
N SER A 555 -35.12 -13.58 18.78
CA SER A 555 -34.20 -14.73 18.81
C SER A 555 -33.24 -14.72 17.61
N VAL A 556 -32.11 -15.43 17.74
CA VAL A 556 -31.18 -15.64 16.60
C VAL A 556 -31.87 -16.34 15.43
N ALA A 557 -32.72 -17.31 15.72
CA ALA A 557 -33.52 -18.02 14.72
C ALA A 557 -34.46 -17.06 13.97
N GLY A 558 -35.10 -16.12 14.68
CA GLY A 558 -35.91 -15.07 14.07
C GLY A 558 -35.13 -14.09 13.19
N VAL A 559 -33.90 -13.73 13.58
CA VAL A 559 -33.00 -12.90 12.75
C VAL A 559 -32.65 -13.63 11.45
N VAL A 560 -32.24 -14.91 11.54
CA VAL A 560 -31.88 -15.72 10.37
C VAL A 560 -33.10 -16.01 9.50
N GLN A 561 -34.27 -16.26 10.08
CA GLN A 561 -35.52 -16.42 9.33
C GLN A 561 -35.87 -15.17 8.52
N SER A 562 -35.70 -13.98 9.10
CA SER A 562 -35.88 -12.71 8.37
C SER A 562 -34.87 -12.55 7.23
N ALA A 563 -33.59 -12.90 7.47
CA ALA A 563 -32.55 -12.86 6.44
C ALA A 563 -32.81 -13.85 5.30
N LEU A 564 -33.20 -15.08 5.62
CA LEU A 564 -33.59 -16.11 4.65
C LEU A 564 -34.78 -15.65 3.82
N THR A 565 -35.81 -15.07 4.46
CA THR A 565 -37.00 -14.58 3.77
C THR A 565 -36.64 -13.49 2.76
N ARG A 566 -35.81 -12.51 3.16
CA ARG A 566 -35.31 -11.46 2.25
C ARG A 566 -34.49 -12.05 1.10
N THR A 567 -33.57 -12.95 1.42
CA THR A 567 -32.69 -13.61 0.46
C THR A 567 -33.49 -14.36 -0.59
N LEU A 568 -34.39 -15.25 -0.17
CA LEU A 568 -35.20 -16.06 -1.08
C LEU A 568 -36.23 -15.25 -1.89
N SER A 569 -36.59 -14.05 -1.43
CA SER A 569 -37.54 -13.16 -2.13
C SER A 569 -36.87 -12.16 -3.06
N SER A 570 -35.54 -12.04 -3.03
CA SER A 570 -34.77 -11.13 -3.88
C SER A 570 -34.25 -11.82 -5.15
N PRO A 571 -33.72 -11.08 -6.13
CA PRO A 571 -32.85 -11.65 -7.16
C PRO A 571 -31.62 -12.34 -6.55
N LEU A 572 -31.07 -13.34 -7.26
CA LEU A 572 -29.85 -14.03 -6.88
C LEU A 572 -28.69 -13.03 -6.79
N GLY A 573 -27.90 -13.15 -5.72
CA GLY A 573 -26.75 -12.30 -5.46
C GLY A 573 -27.07 -11.00 -4.74
N HIS A 574 -28.34 -10.72 -4.43
CA HIS A 574 -28.69 -9.52 -3.66
C HIS A 574 -28.33 -9.65 -2.18
N TYR A 575 -28.84 -10.68 -1.51
CA TYR A 575 -28.56 -10.94 -0.09
C TYR A 575 -27.80 -12.25 0.15
N ASP A 576 -27.44 -12.99 -0.91
CA ASP A 576 -26.85 -14.32 -0.80
C ASP A 576 -25.51 -14.32 -0.04
N MET A 577 -24.61 -13.38 -0.35
CA MET A 577 -23.35 -13.26 0.37
C MET A 577 -23.54 -12.66 1.78
N PHE A 578 -24.43 -11.66 1.90
CA PHE A 578 -24.83 -11.12 3.20
C PHE A 578 -25.34 -12.21 4.15
N LEU A 579 -26.20 -13.13 3.68
CA LEU A 579 -26.72 -14.24 4.47
C LEU A 579 -25.58 -15.19 4.89
N ARG A 580 -24.67 -15.51 3.97
CA ARG A 580 -23.50 -16.36 4.25
C ARG A 580 -22.67 -15.77 5.38
N PHE A 581 -22.34 -14.48 5.30
CA PHE A 581 -21.62 -13.77 6.35
C PHE A 581 -22.39 -13.72 7.67
N LEU A 582 -23.70 -13.45 7.63
CA LEU A 582 -24.52 -13.41 8.83
C LEU A 582 -24.52 -14.76 9.54
N CYS A 583 -24.66 -15.87 8.80
CA CYS A 583 -24.59 -17.22 9.35
C CYS A 583 -23.19 -17.54 9.90
N GLY A 584 -22.12 -17.15 9.21
CA GLY A 584 -20.75 -17.33 9.71
C GLY A 584 -20.45 -16.54 10.98
N LEU A 585 -21.03 -15.36 11.16
CA LEU A 585 -20.88 -14.57 12.39
C LEU A 585 -21.53 -15.27 13.61
N LEU A 586 -22.50 -16.15 13.38
CA LEU A 586 -23.11 -16.97 14.43
C LEU A 586 -22.20 -18.11 14.91
N ALA A 587 -21.12 -18.42 14.21
CA ALA A 587 -20.14 -19.39 14.69
C ALA A 587 -19.44 -18.86 15.96
N PRO A 588 -19.35 -19.66 17.05
CA PRO A 588 -18.76 -19.21 18.32
C PRO A 588 -17.35 -18.62 18.21
N ASP A 589 -16.50 -19.18 17.35
CA ASP A 589 -15.14 -18.69 17.16
C ASP A 589 -15.09 -17.29 16.53
N CYS A 590 -16.08 -16.91 15.72
CA CYS A 590 -16.20 -15.55 15.18
C CYS A 590 -16.53 -14.54 16.27
N HIS A 591 -17.61 -14.76 17.04
CA HIS A 591 -18.15 -13.74 17.94
C HIS A 591 -17.62 -13.79 19.38
N ASP A 592 -17.25 -14.96 19.89
CA ASP A 592 -16.72 -15.13 21.26
C ASP A 592 -15.18 -15.14 21.31
N ASN A 593 -14.49 -15.26 20.16
CA ASN A 593 -13.03 -15.22 20.10
C ASN A 593 -12.50 -14.09 19.19
N GLN A 594 -12.75 -14.14 17.87
CA GLN A 594 -12.13 -13.18 16.94
C GLN A 594 -12.62 -11.73 17.11
N LEU A 595 -13.91 -11.53 17.37
CA LEU A 595 -14.51 -10.21 17.61
C LEU A 595 -14.52 -9.83 19.10
N ALA A 596 -14.21 -10.77 20.00
CA ALA A 596 -14.13 -10.50 21.43
C ALA A 596 -12.90 -9.63 21.73
N GLY A 597 -13.07 -8.63 22.60
CA GLY A 597 -12.06 -7.62 22.88
C GLY A 597 -11.95 -6.50 21.84
N PHE A 598 -12.46 -6.72 20.62
CA PHE A 598 -12.61 -5.72 19.58
C PHE A 598 -14.02 -5.15 19.60
N LEU A 599 -14.93 -5.70 18.79
CA LEU A 599 -16.30 -5.22 18.69
C LEU A 599 -17.09 -5.56 19.96
N PHE A 600 -16.95 -6.78 20.49
CA PHE A 600 -17.67 -7.24 21.67
C PHE A 600 -16.78 -7.29 22.91
N ARG A 601 -17.38 -7.27 24.10
CA ARG A 601 -16.66 -7.48 25.36
C ARG A 601 -16.27 -8.96 25.49
N TYR A 602 -15.17 -9.22 26.20
CA TYR A 602 -14.88 -10.59 26.65
C TYR A 602 -16.00 -11.07 27.58
N HIS A 603 -16.32 -12.36 27.52
CA HIS A 603 -17.29 -13.03 28.41
C HIS A 603 -18.76 -12.55 28.28
N MET A 604 -19.18 -12.14 27.09
CA MET A 604 -20.61 -11.97 26.80
C MET A 604 -21.36 -13.30 26.98
N PRO A 605 -22.65 -13.28 27.37
CA PRO A 605 -23.46 -14.51 27.45
C PRO A 605 -23.43 -15.28 26.13
N LYS A 606 -23.39 -16.61 26.16
CA LYS A 606 -23.40 -17.42 24.92
C LYS A 606 -24.65 -17.14 24.09
N VAL A 607 -24.52 -17.14 22.77
CA VAL A 607 -25.68 -17.05 21.87
C VAL A 607 -26.49 -18.36 21.97
N GLY A 608 -27.73 -18.28 22.45
CA GLY A 608 -28.67 -19.40 22.45
C GLY A 608 -29.44 -19.51 21.13
N GLY A 609 -30.03 -20.68 20.84
CA GLY A 609 -30.90 -20.90 19.65
C GLY A 609 -30.17 -21.28 18.36
N LEU A 610 -28.89 -21.64 18.43
CA LEU A 610 -28.09 -22.06 17.26
C LEU A 610 -28.62 -23.38 16.65
N ASP A 611 -29.04 -24.35 17.45
CA ASP A 611 -29.59 -25.62 16.96
C ASP A 611 -30.91 -25.45 16.20
N GLU A 612 -31.74 -24.49 16.64
CA GLU A 612 -32.97 -24.11 15.92
C GLU A 612 -32.62 -23.45 14.59
N THR A 613 -31.65 -22.53 14.59
CA THR A 613 -31.15 -21.86 13.39
C THR A 613 -30.58 -22.86 12.38
N GLN A 614 -29.87 -23.89 12.85
CA GLN A 614 -29.34 -24.96 12.01
C GLN A 614 -30.45 -25.75 11.33
N ARG A 615 -31.52 -26.09 12.07
CA ARG A 615 -32.71 -26.75 11.53
C ARG A 615 -33.42 -25.88 10.50
N LEU A 616 -33.53 -24.57 10.74
CA LEU A 616 -34.10 -23.62 9.78
C LEU A 616 -33.31 -23.59 8.46
N LEU A 617 -31.97 -23.54 8.53
CA LEU A 617 -31.11 -23.58 7.34
C LEU A 617 -31.24 -24.92 6.58
N GLN A 618 -31.29 -26.05 7.30
CA GLN A 618 -31.52 -27.35 6.68
C GLN A 618 -32.87 -27.43 5.96
N GLN A 619 -33.93 -26.86 6.54
CA GLN A 619 -35.24 -26.79 5.92
C GLN A 619 -35.24 -25.87 4.69
N ALA A 620 -34.53 -24.73 4.76
CA ALA A 620 -34.35 -23.83 3.62
C ALA A 620 -33.64 -24.53 2.45
N ILE A 621 -32.59 -25.32 2.73
CA ILE A 621 -31.87 -26.13 1.72
C ILE A 621 -32.83 -27.11 1.03
N LYS A 622 -33.57 -27.92 1.81
CA LYS A 622 -34.56 -28.88 1.26
C LYS A 622 -35.62 -28.20 0.40
N THR A 623 -36.07 -27.01 0.82
CA THR A 623 -37.05 -26.23 0.06
C THR A 623 -36.45 -25.69 -1.25
N ALA A 624 -35.21 -25.21 -1.21
CA ALA A 624 -34.49 -24.69 -2.37
C ALA A 624 -34.17 -25.79 -3.41
N GLU A 625 -33.91 -27.04 -2.99
CA GLU A 625 -33.70 -28.17 -3.92
C GLU A 625 -34.89 -28.39 -4.88
N VAL A 626 -36.10 -28.06 -4.41
CA VAL A 626 -37.34 -28.15 -5.19
C VAL A 626 -37.65 -26.84 -5.92
N LYS A 627 -37.47 -25.69 -5.26
CA LYS A 627 -38.02 -24.40 -5.71
C LYS A 627 -36.99 -23.40 -6.24
N ASN A 628 -35.70 -23.54 -5.91
CA ASN A 628 -34.65 -22.56 -6.23
C ASN A 628 -33.26 -23.21 -6.19
N ARG A 629 -32.96 -24.05 -7.19
CA ARG A 629 -31.74 -24.88 -7.20
C ARG A 629 -30.44 -24.06 -7.22
N ASP A 630 -30.46 -22.88 -7.81
CA ASP A 630 -29.29 -22.00 -7.93
C ASP A 630 -28.75 -21.54 -6.57
N ARG A 631 -29.60 -21.51 -5.54
CA ARG A 631 -29.22 -21.09 -4.18
C ARG A 631 -28.82 -22.24 -3.25
N VAL A 632 -29.04 -23.49 -3.65
CA VAL A 632 -28.75 -24.66 -2.81
C VAL A 632 -27.28 -24.68 -2.38
N GLY A 633 -26.37 -24.39 -3.32
CA GLY A 633 -24.94 -24.31 -3.03
C GLY A 633 -24.64 -23.29 -1.94
N ASN A 634 -25.12 -22.05 -2.10
CA ASN A 634 -24.88 -21.00 -1.12
C ASN A 634 -25.53 -21.30 0.24
N LEU A 635 -26.74 -21.87 0.29
CA LEU A 635 -27.40 -22.22 1.56
C LEU A 635 -26.63 -23.32 2.32
N LYS A 636 -26.02 -24.27 1.60
CA LYS A 636 -25.11 -25.25 2.19
C LYS A 636 -23.86 -24.57 2.75
N GLU A 637 -23.31 -23.58 2.05
CA GLU A 637 -22.21 -22.75 2.56
C GLU A 637 -22.61 -21.94 3.79
N CYS A 638 -23.80 -21.34 3.85
CA CYS A 638 -24.30 -20.66 5.05
C CYS A 638 -24.34 -21.60 6.27
N LEU A 639 -24.83 -22.83 6.08
CA LEU A 639 -24.85 -23.85 7.12
C LEU A 639 -23.43 -24.26 7.53
N ARG A 640 -22.52 -24.43 6.57
CA ARG A 640 -21.12 -24.78 6.81
C ARG A 640 -20.39 -23.69 7.59
N GLU A 641 -20.49 -22.42 7.16
CA GLU A 641 -19.88 -21.27 7.83
C GLU A 641 -20.30 -21.17 9.31
N MET A 642 -21.55 -21.51 9.62
CA MET A 642 -22.09 -21.46 10.99
C MET A 642 -21.64 -22.65 11.86
N SER A 643 -21.51 -23.85 11.29
CA SER A 643 -21.37 -25.11 12.04
C SER A 643 -19.99 -25.75 11.98
N GLN A 644 -19.17 -25.43 10.98
CA GLN A 644 -17.81 -25.94 10.86
C GLN A 644 -16.94 -25.38 11.99
N THR A 645 -16.34 -26.29 12.76
CA THR A 645 -15.32 -25.97 13.77
C THR A 645 -13.94 -26.21 13.16
N ASP A 646 -13.15 -25.14 13.04
CA ASP A 646 -11.73 -25.27 12.72
C ASP A 646 -10.96 -25.31 14.05
N ASP A 647 -10.50 -26.49 14.45
CA ASP A 647 -9.68 -26.68 15.66
C ASP A 647 -8.41 -25.81 15.65
#